data_AF-A0A4R5Q906-F1
#
_entry.id   AF-A0A4R5Q906-F1
#
_cell.length_a   1.000
_cell.length_b   1.000
_cell.length_c   1.000
_cell.angle_alpha   90.00
_cell.angle_beta   90.00
_cell.angle_gamma   90.00
#
_symmetry.space_group_name_H-M   'P 1'
#
loop_
_entity.id
_entity.type
_entity.pdbx_description
1 polymer ?
#
loop_
_entity_poly.entity_id
_entity_poly.type
_entity_poly.pdbx_seq_one_letter_code
_entity_poly.pdbx_strand_id
1 'polypeptide(L)'
;MTGTEGPDPDFETLLRFVQEHRGVDFRGYKRASLHRRITKRMEAVGAEGFAAYHALLEANPEEFAAMLDTVLINVSSFFRDREAWEVLRREVVPRIVARHREGGRGIRIWSAGCATGQEPYSLAMLFAEAMGGAEAFCRAVKIYATDLDEAALQSARHAIYTDTEVEGVAPELLERYFERNNDRYTLQRDLRRCVIFGRHNIIHDAPISHVDLILCRNLMIYLEAATQEAVLPRLHYALREGGYLCLGKAETQLARSRLFEPVDVKHRVFRKVTEGRHRTPGGSLAFTRGSDAEQALSPQARLQEAIVDGTAVAYLAVGLDGHLTFANPAAKRLLGLGEADLGRLFQDLPISYRPVELRGRIEEAQRLGRAVRLEHQEFLRLPADPVRFTIEVTPLFGPDGQPFATLLAFTDTTRAHQLGQELQAVQEGLETHVEELQSSNEELETTNEELQSTREELETTNEELQSTNEELETSNEELRSANDELEAANDELRRQSEVAIEFRHHAEAVLRSMDLGVVVLDRDLRVRSWNRWCENAWGLRAEEAVGEEFLLLDIGFPVQRLRADLHRILAAETPQTAPELEAVDRRGRRVRVRARILPLLREARAPEGVVLVMEDVTEAARNEDHLRHLGRVIGQSLNEVYFLDPETLCFTLVNRGAEEKLGYPLAELRRMPITDLMPGVRPEAVRALVAPLLTGERREVVFETVLRAATGREYPAEICLQHIVDEQPPILLAIVHDTSERRCLTAVG
;
A
#
# COMPACT_ATOMS: atom_id res chain seq x y z
N MET A 1 -18.74 -5.78 -57.02
CA MET A 1 -17.35 -6.28 -56.97
C MET A 1 -17.10 -6.74 -55.56
N THR A 2 -17.00 -8.04 -55.33
CA THR A 2 -16.71 -8.64 -54.02
C THR A 2 -15.21 -8.87 -53.92
N GLY A 3 -14.50 -7.92 -53.32
CA GLY A 3 -13.10 -8.09 -52.99
C GLY A 3 -12.96 -9.06 -51.81
N THR A 4 -12.32 -10.21 -52.04
CA THR A 4 -11.74 -11.00 -50.97
C THR A 4 -10.43 -10.33 -50.56
N GLU A 5 -10.53 -9.32 -49.69
CA GLU A 5 -9.37 -8.81 -48.97
C GLU A 5 -8.86 -9.90 -48.03
N GLY A 6 -7.54 -10.06 -47.97
CA GLY A 6 -6.90 -10.94 -46.98
C GLY A 6 -7.07 -10.39 -45.56
N PRO A 7 -6.75 -11.17 -44.53
CA PRO A 7 -6.75 -10.66 -43.16
C PRO A 7 -5.79 -9.46 -43.04
N ASP A 8 -6.28 -8.39 -42.41
CA ASP A 8 -5.50 -7.18 -42.14
C ASP A 8 -4.25 -7.56 -41.30
N PRO A 9 -3.03 -7.29 -41.80
CA PRO A 9 -1.80 -7.74 -41.14
C PRO A 9 -1.56 -7.05 -39.79
N ASP A 10 -2.05 -5.82 -39.59
CA ASP A 10 -1.93 -5.10 -38.33
C ASP A 10 -2.93 -5.67 -37.30
N PHE A 11 -4.12 -6.06 -37.76
CA PHE A 11 -5.11 -6.78 -36.94
C PHE A 11 -4.58 -8.17 -36.49
N GLU A 12 -3.98 -8.95 -37.39
CA GLU A 12 -3.38 -10.24 -37.04
C GLU A 12 -2.17 -10.10 -36.09
N THR A 13 -1.40 -9.02 -36.24
CA THR A 13 -0.28 -8.69 -35.33
C THR A 13 -0.79 -8.33 -33.94
N LEU A 14 -1.85 -7.50 -33.86
CA LEU A 14 -2.54 -7.17 -32.61
C LEU A 14 -3.07 -8.42 -31.90
N LEU A 15 -3.76 -9.33 -32.60
CA LEU A 15 -4.25 -10.57 -31.99
C LEU A 15 -3.13 -11.46 -31.45
N ARG A 16 -1.97 -11.49 -32.13
CA ARG A 16 -0.79 -12.24 -31.68
C ARG A 16 -0.18 -11.63 -30.42
N PHE A 17 -0.01 -10.31 -30.38
CA PHE A 17 0.46 -9.59 -29.20
C PHE A 17 -0.41 -9.88 -27.97
N VAL A 18 -1.74 -9.83 -28.14
CA VAL A 18 -2.71 -10.16 -27.09
C VAL A 18 -2.58 -11.62 -26.62
N GLN A 19 -2.33 -12.55 -27.54
CA GLN A 19 -2.09 -13.94 -27.20
C GLN A 19 -0.78 -14.12 -26.40
N GLU A 20 0.32 -13.51 -26.86
CA GLU A 20 1.67 -13.65 -26.29
C GLU A 20 1.78 -12.99 -24.90
N HIS A 21 1.28 -11.76 -24.74
CA HIS A 21 1.50 -10.96 -23.51
C HIS A 21 0.44 -11.19 -22.43
N ARG A 22 -0.72 -11.76 -22.79
CA ARG A 22 -1.88 -11.89 -21.89
C ARG A 22 -2.53 -13.27 -21.91
N GLY A 23 -2.05 -14.19 -22.76
CA GLY A 23 -2.54 -15.57 -22.80
C GLY A 23 -4.01 -15.70 -23.21
N VAL A 24 -4.55 -14.73 -23.95
CA VAL A 24 -5.93 -14.76 -24.47
C VAL A 24 -5.90 -15.15 -25.95
N ASP A 25 -6.26 -16.40 -26.23
CA ASP A 25 -6.24 -16.95 -27.59
C ASP A 25 -7.54 -16.68 -28.35
N PHE A 26 -7.45 -15.80 -29.34
CA PHE A 26 -8.54 -15.44 -30.24
C PHE A 26 -8.57 -16.22 -31.57
N ARG A 27 -7.67 -17.18 -31.80
CA ARG A 27 -7.53 -17.87 -33.10
C ARG A 27 -8.80 -18.60 -33.54
N GLY A 28 -9.56 -19.17 -32.59
CA GLY A 28 -10.84 -19.86 -32.82
C GLY A 28 -12.11 -18.97 -32.78
N TYR A 29 -11.95 -17.65 -32.68
CA TYR A 29 -13.06 -16.69 -32.64
C TYR A 29 -13.31 -16.09 -34.03
N LYS A 30 -14.59 -15.78 -34.32
CA LYS A 30 -15.02 -15.20 -35.60
C LYS A 30 -14.34 -13.85 -35.86
N ARG A 31 -13.38 -13.83 -36.79
CA ARG A 31 -12.56 -12.65 -37.11
C ARG A 31 -13.37 -11.38 -37.39
N ALA A 32 -14.43 -11.48 -38.21
CA ALA A 32 -15.31 -10.35 -38.52
C ALA A 32 -16.04 -9.76 -37.28
N SER A 33 -16.29 -10.55 -36.23
CA SER A 33 -16.87 -10.05 -34.99
C SER A 33 -15.83 -9.36 -34.12
N LEU A 34 -14.62 -9.95 -34.01
CA LEU A 34 -13.50 -9.37 -33.27
C LEU A 34 -13.10 -8.03 -33.86
N HIS A 35 -12.81 -7.99 -35.17
CA HIS A 35 -12.41 -6.78 -35.89
C HIS A 35 -13.40 -5.65 -35.65
N ARG A 36 -14.70 -5.87 -35.88
CA ARG A 36 -15.74 -4.85 -35.66
C ARG A 36 -15.82 -4.35 -34.21
N ARG A 37 -15.49 -5.17 -33.21
CA ARG A 37 -15.50 -4.78 -31.79
C ARG A 37 -14.26 -3.99 -31.41
N ILE A 38 -13.09 -4.44 -31.84
CA ILE A 38 -11.82 -3.76 -31.60
C ILE A 38 -11.82 -2.41 -32.33
N THR A 39 -12.28 -2.33 -33.59
CA THR A 39 -12.48 -1.05 -34.29
C THR A 39 -13.39 -0.09 -33.50
N LYS A 40 -14.50 -0.58 -32.93
CA LYS A 40 -15.37 0.26 -32.08
C LYS A 40 -14.68 0.72 -30.78
N ARG A 41 -13.80 -0.10 -30.19
CA ARG A 41 -13.00 0.32 -29.01
C ARG A 41 -11.98 1.38 -29.41
N MET A 42 -11.28 1.19 -30.53
CA MET A 42 -10.34 2.14 -31.10
C MET A 42 -10.99 3.51 -31.35
N GLU A 43 -12.18 3.54 -31.96
CA GLU A 43 -12.98 4.75 -32.14
C GLU A 43 -13.28 5.47 -30.81
N ALA A 44 -13.54 4.72 -29.74
CA ALA A 44 -13.86 5.27 -28.43
C ALA A 44 -12.65 5.88 -27.69
N VAL A 45 -11.43 5.45 -28.02
CA VAL A 45 -10.17 5.98 -27.46
C VAL A 45 -9.38 6.87 -28.43
N GLY A 46 -9.90 7.09 -29.64
CA GLY A 46 -9.26 7.92 -30.66
C GLY A 46 -8.03 7.29 -31.35
N ALA A 47 -7.92 5.95 -31.36
CA ALA A 47 -6.78 5.27 -31.98
C ALA A 47 -6.96 5.10 -33.51
N GLU A 48 -6.11 5.75 -34.29
CA GLU A 48 -6.12 5.71 -35.76
C GLU A 48 -5.45 4.42 -36.31
N GLY A 49 -6.20 3.32 -36.34
CA GLY A 49 -5.76 2.04 -36.92
C GLY A 49 -5.15 1.05 -35.91
N PHE A 50 -5.06 -0.23 -36.29
CA PHE A 50 -4.67 -1.30 -35.37
C PHE A 50 -3.23 -1.15 -34.84
N ALA A 51 -2.31 -0.64 -35.66
CA ALA A 51 -0.94 -0.35 -35.22
C ALA A 51 -0.88 0.77 -34.15
N ALA A 52 -1.66 1.84 -34.29
CA ALA A 52 -1.75 2.89 -33.27
C ALA A 52 -2.39 2.37 -31.97
N TYR A 53 -3.38 1.48 -32.10
CA TYR A 53 -4.02 0.85 -30.94
C TYR A 53 -3.13 -0.18 -30.23
N HIS A 54 -2.29 -0.90 -30.98
CA HIS A 54 -1.25 -1.78 -30.43
C HIS A 54 -0.29 -0.99 -29.54
N ALA A 55 0.27 0.12 -30.05
CA ALA A 55 1.14 1.00 -29.28
C ALA A 55 0.44 1.60 -28.03
N LEU A 56 -0.87 1.87 -28.11
CA LEU A 56 -1.66 2.31 -26.95
C LEU A 56 -1.79 1.21 -25.88
N LEU A 57 -1.95 -0.06 -26.28
CA LEU A 57 -2.01 -1.20 -25.35
C LEU A 57 -0.66 -1.52 -24.71
N GLU A 58 0.45 -1.30 -25.42
CA GLU A 58 1.81 -1.38 -24.85
C GLU A 58 2.05 -0.26 -23.83
N ALA A 59 1.60 0.96 -24.12
CA ALA A 59 1.79 2.13 -23.24
C ALA A 59 0.82 2.19 -22.05
N ASN A 60 -0.37 1.60 -22.16
CA ASN A 60 -1.41 1.64 -21.12
C ASN A 60 -1.95 0.23 -20.79
N PRO A 61 -1.46 -0.41 -19.70
CA PRO A 61 -1.96 -1.72 -19.25
C PRO A 61 -3.46 -1.77 -18.93
N GLU A 62 -4.09 -0.67 -18.54
CA GLU A 62 -5.52 -0.62 -18.17
C GLU A 62 -6.43 -0.69 -19.41
N GLU A 63 -5.97 -0.15 -20.56
CA GLU A 63 -6.72 -0.19 -21.82
C GLU A 63 -6.97 -1.63 -22.28
N PHE A 64 -6.08 -2.56 -21.93
CA PHE A 64 -6.23 -3.97 -22.25
C PHE A 64 -7.48 -4.59 -21.60
N ALA A 65 -7.81 -4.23 -20.35
CA ALA A 65 -9.02 -4.71 -19.68
C ALA A 65 -10.28 -4.18 -20.39
N ALA A 66 -10.31 -2.89 -20.71
CA ALA A 66 -11.43 -2.27 -21.40
C ALA A 66 -11.60 -2.74 -22.86
N MET A 67 -10.50 -3.17 -23.50
CA MET A 67 -10.49 -3.88 -24.78
C MET A 67 -11.18 -5.24 -24.65
N LEU A 68 -10.77 -6.06 -23.67
CA LEU A 68 -11.39 -7.35 -23.41
C LEU A 68 -12.89 -7.22 -23.10
N ASP A 69 -13.31 -6.32 -22.22
CA ASP A 69 -14.74 -6.04 -21.92
C ASP A 69 -15.58 -5.65 -23.16
N THR A 70 -14.94 -5.08 -24.20
CA THR A 70 -15.60 -4.72 -25.46
C THR A 70 -15.69 -5.90 -26.44
N VAL A 71 -14.70 -6.79 -26.38
CA VAL A 71 -14.52 -7.96 -27.26
C VAL A 71 -15.30 -9.17 -26.73
N LEU A 72 -15.01 -9.57 -25.50
CA LEU A 72 -15.73 -10.55 -24.69
C LEU A 72 -16.98 -9.85 -24.14
N ILE A 73 -18.19 -10.23 -24.58
CA ILE A 73 -19.41 -9.63 -24.01
C ILE A 73 -19.66 -10.23 -22.64
N ASN A 74 -19.10 -9.60 -21.60
CA ASN A 74 -19.23 -10.00 -20.20
C ASN A 74 -20.63 -9.72 -19.59
N VAL A 75 -21.60 -9.29 -20.41
CA VAL A 75 -22.99 -9.02 -19.99
C VAL A 75 -23.72 -10.32 -19.67
N SER A 76 -23.76 -10.64 -18.38
CA SER A 76 -24.51 -11.73 -17.76
C SER A 76 -25.57 -11.18 -16.79
N SER A 77 -26.58 -11.99 -16.46
CA SER A 77 -27.64 -11.62 -15.51
C SER A 77 -28.20 -12.86 -14.81
N PHE A 78 -28.69 -12.68 -13.59
CA PHE A 78 -29.27 -13.77 -12.82
C PHE A 78 -30.48 -14.36 -13.55
N PHE A 79 -30.55 -15.70 -13.59
CA PHE A 79 -31.60 -16.47 -14.29
C PHE A 79 -31.87 -16.06 -15.76
N ARG A 80 -30.83 -15.59 -16.48
CA ARG A 80 -30.89 -15.24 -17.93
C ARG A 80 -31.54 -16.35 -18.75
N ASP A 81 -32.49 -16.01 -19.62
CA ASP A 81 -33.41 -16.94 -20.31
C ASP A 81 -34.22 -17.79 -19.31
N ARG A 82 -35.06 -17.16 -18.47
CA ARG A 82 -35.79 -17.79 -17.36
C ARG A 82 -36.52 -19.10 -17.73
N GLU A 83 -37.05 -19.23 -18.95
CA GLU A 83 -37.66 -20.48 -19.44
C GLU A 83 -36.71 -21.69 -19.37
N ALA A 84 -35.41 -21.51 -19.66
CA ALA A 84 -34.41 -22.58 -19.59
C ALA A 84 -34.12 -22.97 -18.13
N TRP A 85 -34.11 -22.01 -17.21
CA TRP A 85 -33.97 -22.29 -15.77
C TRP A 85 -35.18 -23.06 -15.20
N GLU A 86 -36.38 -22.84 -15.73
CA GLU A 86 -37.54 -23.68 -15.37
C GLU A 86 -37.38 -25.13 -15.85
N VAL A 87 -36.81 -25.37 -17.04
CA VAL A 87 -36.48 -26.73 -17.50
C VAL A 87 -35.43 -27.37 -16.60
N LEU A 88 -34.36 -26.64 -16.24
CA LEU A 88 -33.36 -27.13 -15.30
C LEU A 88 -34.00 -27.49 -13.95
N ARG A 89 -34.84 -26.61 -13.40
CA ARG A 89 -35.55 -26.80 -12.12
C ARG A 89 -36.47 -28.02 -12.13
N ARG A 90 -37.19 -28.27 -13.22
CA ARG A 90 -38.22 -29.31 -13.29
C ARG A 90 -37.68 -30.67 -13.72
N GLU A 91 -36.79 -30.70 -14.71
CA GLU A 91 -36.38 -31.94 -15.37
C GLU A 91 -34.95 -32.38 -15.03
N VAL A 92 -34.03 -31.46 -14.74
CA VAL A 92 -32.59 -31.79 -14.62
C VAL A 92 -32.16 -31.91 -13.15
N VAL A 93 -32.32 -30.83 -12.39
CA VAL A 93 -31.86 -30.75 -10.99
C VAL A 93 -32.46 -31.86 -10.11
N PRO A 94 -33.78 -32.15 -10.16
CA PRO A 94 -34.37 -33.23 -9.35
C PRO A 94 -33.77 -34.61 -9.67
N ARG A 95 -33.44 -34.87 -10.94
CA ARG A 95 -32.84 -36.15 -11.37
C ARG A 95 -31.39 -36.29 -10.91
N ILE A 96 -30.64 -35.18 -10.86
CA ILE A 96 -29.26 -35.17 -10.31
C ILE A 96 -29.30 -35.37 -8.79
N VAL A 97 -30.17 -34.65 -8.08
CA VAL A 97 -30.35 -34.77 -6.62
C VAL A 97 -30.84 -36.17 -6.21
N ALA A 98 -31.72 -36.80 -7.00
CA ALA A 98 -32.15 -38.18 -6.77
C ALA A 98 -30.97 -39.18 -6.85
N ARG A 99 -30.18 -39.15 -7.94
CA ARG A 99 -28.98 -40.01 -8.09
C ARG A 99 -27.93 -39.77 -6.99
N HIS A 100 -27.80 -38.54 -6.49
CA HIS A 100 -26.96 -38.24 -5.34
C HIS A 100 -27.45 -38.93 -4.06
N ARG A 101 -28.76 -38.85 -3.77
CA ARG A 101 -29.37 -39.51 -2.60
C ARG A 101 -29.26 -41.03 -2.67
N GLU A 102 -29.35 -41.62 -3.85
CA GLU A 102 -29.21 -43.07 -4.08
C GLU A 102 -27.75 -43.56 -3.97
N GLY A 103 -26.79 -42.80 -4.52
CA GLY A 103 -25.39 -43.23 -4.65
C GLY A 103 -24.40 -42.61 -3.66
N GLY A 104 -24.81 -41.68 -2.80
CA GLY A 104 -23.95 -40.96 -1.83
C GLY A 104 -22.85 -40.06 -2.44
N ARG A 105 -22.68 -40.09 -3.76
CA ARG A 105 -21.58 -39.42 -4.48
C ARG A 105 -21.79 -37.91 -4.60
N GLY A 106 -20.77 -37.09 -4.36
CA GLY A 106 -20.84 -35.63 -4.54
C GLY A 106 -21.25 -35.22 -5.96
N ILE A 107 -22.05 -34.15 -6.05
CA ILE A 107 -22.53 -33.52 -7.28
C ILE A 107 -21.48 -32.52 -7.77
N ARG A 108 -21.07 -32.63 -9.03
CA ARG A 108 -20.19 -31.64 -9.68
C ARG A 108 -20.94 -30.91 -10.79
N ILE A 109 -20.82 -29.59 -10.83
CA ILE A 109 -21.44 -28.72 -11.84
C ILE A 109 -20.36 -27.83 -12.44
N TRP A 110 -20.43 -27.53 -13.73
CA TRP A 110 -19.50 -26.60 -14.38
C TRP A 110 -20.28 -25.53 -15.16
N SER A 111 -20.02 -24.25 -14.88
CA SER A 111 -20.45 -23.10 -15.69
C SER A 111 -19.21 -22.58 -16.43
N ALA A 112 -19.22 -22.72 -17.76
CA ALA A 112 -18.13 -22.33 -18.65
C ALA A 112 -18.53 -21.07 -19.44
N GLY A 113 -17.73 -20.00 -19.28
CA GLY A 113 -18.11 -18.64 -19.67
C GLY A 113 -18.97 -17.97 -18.58
N CYS A 114 -18.53 -18.03 -17.31
CA CYS A 114 -19.34 -17.59 -16.17
C CYS A 114 -19.42 -16.07 -15.99
N ALA A 115 -18.59 -15.29 -16.69
CA ALA A 115 -18.45 -13.84 -16.57
C ALA A 115 -18.40 -13.37 -15.10
N THR A 116 -19.17 -12.33 -14.75
CA THR A 116 -19.24 -11.75 -13.40
C THR A 116 -20.07 -12.57 -12.38
N GLY A 117 -20.31 -13.87 -12.64
CA GLY A 117 -20.71 -14.86 -11.63
C GLY A 117 -22.22 -15.09 -11.45
N GLN A 118 -23.09 -14.36 -12.14
CA GLN A 118 -24.55 -14.48 -11.96
C GLN A 118 -25.08 -15.86 -12.35
N GLU A 119 -24.49 -16.55 -13.33
CA GLU A 119 -24.88 -17.90 -13.72
C GLU A 119 -24.55 -18.98 -12.66
N PRO A 120 -23.30 -19.14 -12.19
CA PRO A 120 -22.98 -20.13 -11.16
C PRO A 120 -23.69 -19.84 -9.82
N TYR A 121 -24.00 -18.58 -9.51
CA TYR A 121 -24.82 -18.27 -8.34
C TYR A 121 -26.32 -18.54 -8.55
N SER A 122 -26.85 -18.37 -9.77
CA SER A 122 -28.19 -18.86 -10.14
C SER A 122 -28.30 -20.39 -9.99
N LEU A 123 -27.24 -21.14 -10.35
CA LEU A 123 -27.13 -22.57 -10.10
C LEU A 123 -27.07 -22.90 -8.60
N ALA A 124 -26.29 -22.16 -7.82
CA ALA A 124 -26.17 -22.37 -6.37
C ALA A 124 -27.53 -22.24 -5.66
N MET A 125 -28.26 -21.15 -5.94
CA MET A 125 -29.62 -20.95 -5.43
C MET A 125 -30.58 -22.05 -5.90
N LEU A 126 -30.52 -22.45 -7.18
CA LEU A 126 -31.40 -23.48 -7.74
C LEU A 126 -31.21 -24.85 -7.07
N PHE A 127 -29.95 -25.26 -6.82
CA PHE A 127 -29.67 -26.52 -6.13
C PHE A 127 -29.94 -26.43 -4.62
N ALA A 128 -29.68 -25.28 -3.97
CA ALA A 128 -30.02 -25.08 -2.57
C ALA A 128 -31.52 -25.25 -2.30
N GLU A 129 -32.38 -24.63 -3.11
CA GLU A 129 -33.84 -24.81 -3.04
C GLU A 129 -34.24 -26.28 -3.28
N ALA A 130 -33.69 -26.94 -4.30
CA ALA A 130 -34.01 -28.34 -4.62
C ALA A 130 -33.52 -29.36 -3.57
N MET A 131 -32.52 -28.99 -2.77
CA MET A 131 -31.96 -29.83 -1.71
C MET A 131 -32.54 -29.54 -0.31
N GLY A 132 -33.33 -28.47 -0.17
CA GLY A 132 -34.01 -28.10 1.09
C GLY A 132 -33.23 -27.11 1.96
N GLY A 133 -32.27 -26.38 1.40
CA GLY A 133 -31.53 -25.33 2.10
C GLY A 133 -30.04 -25.25 1.72
N ALA A 134 -29.39 -24.15 2.11
CA ALA A 134 -27.98 -23.91 1.85
C ALA A 134 -27.07 -25.00 2.44
N GLU A 135 -27.29 -25.42 3.69
CA GLU A 135 -26.43 -26.39 4.38
C GLU A 135 -26.35 -27.75 3.65
N ALA A 136 -27.50 -28.28 3.22
CA ALA A 136 -27.57 -29.54 2.47
C ALA A 136 -26.85 -29.44 1.11
N PHE A 137 -26.99 -28.30 0.43
CA PHE A 137 -26.25 -27.98 -0.79
C PHE A 137 -24.74 -27.91 -0.56
N CYS A 138 -24.29 -27.16 0.45
CA CYS A 138 -22.88 -26.90 0.73
C CYS A 138 -22.07 -28.18 1.01
N ARG A 139 -22.72 -29.20 1.58
CA ARG A 139 -22.11 -30.51 1.86
C ARG A 139 -22.00 -31.42 0.63
N ALA A 140 -22.83 -31.22 -0.38
CA ALA A 140 -23.02 -32.19 -1.47
C ALA A 140 -22.60 -31.70 -2.85
N VAL A 141 -22.61 -30.38 -3.09
CA VAL A 141 -22.42 -29.78 -4.42
C VAL A 141 -21.12 -28.98 -4.48
N LYS A 142 -20.38 -29.13 -5.57
CA LYS A 142 -19.32 -28.21 -5.98
C LYS A 142 -19.60 -27.69 -7.39
N ILE A 143 -19.59 -26.36 -7.50
CA ILE A 143 -19.76 -25.64 -8.77
C ILE A 143 -18.38 -25.13 -9.17
N TYR A 144 -17.89 -25.56 -10.33
CA TYR A 144 -16.73 -24.97 -10.99
C TYR A 144 -17.25 -23.88 -11.92
N ALA A 145 -16.73 -22.67 -11.79
CA ALA A 145 -17.12 -21.52 -12.58
C ALA A 145 -15.87 -20.99 -13.26
N THR A 146 -15.86 -20.95 -14.59
CA THR A 146 -14.64 -20.65 -15.33
C THR A 146 -14.85 -19.67 -16.46
N ASP A 147 -13.87 -18.79 -16.67
CA ASP A 147 -13.85 -17.81 -17.74
C ASP A 147 -12.41 -17.57 -18.25
N LEU A 148 -12.27 -16.82 -19.34
CA LEU A 148 -10.99 -16.29 -19.81
C LEU A 148 -10.68 -14.93 -19.15
N ASP A 149 -11.70 -14.19 -18.75
CA ASP A 149 -11.59 -12.84 -18.19
C ASP A 149 -11.35 -12.87 -16.67
N GLU A 150 -10.12 -12.56 -16.24
CA GLU A 150 -9.76 -12.54 -14.83
C GLU A 150 -10.40 -11.37 -14.06
N ALA A 151 -10.70 -10.24 -14.70
CA ALA A 151 -11.37 -9.11 -14.05
C ALA A 151 -12.83 -9.47 -13.74
N ALA A 152 -13.52 -10.12 -14.69
CA ALA A 152 -14.86 -10.67 -14.47
C ALA A 152 -14.86 -11.74 -13.37
N LEU A 153 -13.87 -12.64 -13.34
CA LEU A 153 -13.69 -13.64 -12.28
C LEU A 153 -13.44 -13.00 -10.91
N GLN A 154 -12.67 -11.91 -10.82
CA GLN A 154 -12.49 -11.19 -9.56
C GLN A 154 -13.81 -10.56 -9.08
N SER A 155 -14.59 -9.91 -9.94
CA SER A 155 -15.92 -9.42 -9.58
C SER A 155 -16.84 -10.55 -9.11
N ALA A 156 -16.79 -11.70 -9.79
CA ALA A 156 -17.56 -12.89 -9.42
C ALA A 156 -17.17 -13.43 -8.03
N ARG A 157 -15.87 -13.48 -7.68
CA ARG A 157 -15.40 -13.90 -6.35
C ARG A 157 -15.89 -12.99 -5.22
N HIS A 158 -15.97 -11.67 -5.45
CA HIS A 158 -16.54 -10.74 -4.49
C HIS A 158 -18.05 -10.96 -4.30
N ALA A 159 -18.78 -11.21 -5.40
CA ALA A 159 -20.24 -11.41 -5.45
C ALA A 159 -21.05 -10.26 -4.85
N ILE A 160 -20.66 -9.03 -5.20
CA ILE A 160 -21.31 -7.78 -4.80
C ILE A 160 -21.98 -7.17 -6.04
N TYR A 161 -23.30 -7.06 -6.03
CA TYR A 161 -24.11 -6.67 -7.19
C TYR A 161 -24.97 -5.44 -6.88
N THR A 162 -25.31 -4.65 -7.90
CA THR A 162 -26.24 -3.51 -7.83
C THR A 162 -27.71 -3.96 -7.93
N ASP A 163 -28.67 -3.08 -7.58
CA ASP A 163 -30.11 -3.33 -7.78
C ASP A 163 -30.47 -3.76 -9.22
N THR A 164 -29.82 -3.17 -10.24
CA THR A 164 -30.07 -3.51 -11.65
C THR A 164 -29.52 -4.87 -12.06
N GLU A 165 -28.42 -5.31 -11.44
CA GLU A 165 -27.84 -6.64 -11.73
C GLU A 165 -28.65 -7.78 -11.09
N VAL A 166 -29.26 -7.54 -9.93
CA VAL A 166 -30.10 -8.54 -9.22
C VAL A 166 -31.56 -8.57 -9.66
N GLU A 167 -32.00 -7.72 -10.60
CA GLU A 167 -33.39 -7.65 -11.10
C GLU A 167 -33.93 -9.01 -11.60
N GLY A 168 -33.05 -9.89 -12.10
CA GLY A 168 -33.41 -11.25 -12.52
C GLY A 168 -33.69 -12.25 -11.39
N VAL A 169 -33.34 -11.92 -10.14
CA VAL A 169 -33.54 -12.76 -8.94
C VAL A 169 -34.97 -12.59 -8.43
N ALA A 170 -35.65 -13.69 -8.12
CA ALA A 170 -36.98 -13.62 -7.49
C ALA A 170 -36.88 -13.03 -6.06
N PRO A 171 -37.80 -12.17 -5.61
CA PRO A 171 -37.69 -11.49 -4.31
C PRO A 171 -37.47 -12.44 -3.13
N GLU A 172 -38.11 -13.62 -3.17
CA GLU A 172 -38.02 -14.63 -2.11
C GLU A 172 -36.66 -15.33 -2.08
N LEU A 173 -35.89 -15.30 -3.17
CA LEU A 173 -34.50 -15.78 -3.22
C LEU A 173 -33.53 -14.66 -2.85
N LEU A 174 -33.84 -13.41 -3.22
CA LEU A 174 -33.04 -12.24 -2.88
C LEU A 174 -32.99 -12.06 -1.35
N GLU A 175 -34.15 -12.11 -0.68
CA GLU A 175 -34.27 -12.05 0.79
C GLU A 175 -33.57 -13.23 1.49
N ARG A 176 -33.56 -14.43 0.88
CA ARG A 176 -32.97 -15.64 1.47
C ARG A 176 -31.46 -15.77 1.32
N TYR A 177 -30.89 -15.27 0.23
CA TYR A 177 -29.49 -15.57 -0.17
C TYR A 177 -28.57 -14.36 -0.29
N PHE A 178 -29.09 -13.14 -0.21
CA PHE A 178 -28.30 -11.91 -0.26
C PHE A 178 -28.48 -11.06 0.99
N GLU A 179 -27.38 -10.42 1.41
CA GLU A 179 -27.36 -9.37 2.41
C GLU A 179 -27.36 -8.02 1.68
N ARG A 180 -28.37 -7.18 1.94
CA ARG A 180 -28.45 -5.82 1.36
C ARG A 180 -27.72 -4.82 2.26
N ASN A 181 -26.67 -4.22 1.72
CA ASN A 181 -25.91 -3.14 2.34
C ASN A 181 -26.00 -1.90 1.44
N ASN A 182 -26.80 -0.91 1.85
CA ASN A 182 -27.15 0.28 1.05
C ASN A 182 -27.73 -0.14 -0.34
N ASP A 183 -27.07 0.28 -1.42
CA ASP A 183 -27.45 0.01 -2.83
C ASP A 183 -26.67 -1.17 -3.43
N ARG A 184 -26.18 -2.07 -2.58
CA ARG A 184 -25.43 -3.28 -2.98
C ARG A 184 -25.98 -4.52 -2.28
N TYR A 185 -26.03 -5.63 -3.02
CA TYR A 185 -26.38 -6.96 -2.54
C TYR A 185 -25.15 -7.84 -2.54
N THR A 186 -24.81 -8.40 -1.39
CA THR A 186 -23.68 -9.33 -1.23
C THR A 186 -24.23 -10.74 -1.05
N LEU A 187 -23.79 -11.70 -1.85
CA LEU A 187 -24.24 -13.09 -1.69
C LEU A 187 -23.70 -13.69 -0.38
N GLN A 188 -24.53 -14.47 0.32
CA GLN A 188 -24.14 -15.16 1.55
C GLN A 188 -22.86 -16.00 1.39
N ARG A 189 -22.03 -15.99 2.46
CA ARG A 189 -20.69 -16.60 2.44
C ARG A 189 -20.71 -18.10 2.13
N ASP A 190 -21.71 -18.84 2.60
CA ASP A 190 -21.74 -20.30 2.44
C ASP A 190 -22.03 -20.74 1.00
N LEU A 191 -22.92 -20.05 0.30
CA LEU A 191 -23.13 -20.26 -1.14
C LEU A 191 -21.86 -19.93 -1.93
N ARG A 192 -21.18 -18.82 -1.59
CA ARG A 192 -19.90 -18.44 -2.24
C ARG A 192 -18.84 -19.53 -2.12
N ARG A 193 -18.67 -20.15 -0.95
CA ARG A 193 -17.68 -21.23 -0.70
C ARG A 193 -17.94 -22.54 -1.48
N CYS A 194 -19.06 -22.64 -2.18
CA CYS A 194 -19.39 -23.79 -3.03
C CYS A 194 -19.09 -23.56 -4.51
N VAL A 195 -18.79 -22.31 -4.88
CA VAL A 195 -18.40 -21.92 -6.24
C VAL A 195 -16.89 -21.69 -6.28
N ILE A 196 -16.22 -22.41 -7.17
CA ILE A 196 -14.77 -22.42 -7.36
C ILE A 196 -14.48 -21.69 -8.67
N PHE A 197 -13.96 -20.47 -8.58
CA PHE A 197 -13.65 -19.62 -9.74
C PHE A 197 -12.20 -19.79 -10.21
N GLY A 198 -12.02 -20.20 -11.47
CA GLY A 198 -10.70 -20.36 -12.08
C GLY A 198 -10.66 -19.93 -13.54
N ARG A 199 -9.52 -19.41 -13.99
CA ARG A 199 -9.28 -19.10 -15.40
C ARG A 199 -9.20 -20.40 -16.21
N HIS A 200 -9.90 -20.49 -17.34
CA HIS A 200 -9.90 -21.70 -18.17
C HIS A 200 -10.28 -21.40 -19.62
N ASN A 201 -9.45 -21.87 -20.56
CA ASN A 201 -9.73 -21.84 -21.98
C ASN A 201 -10.38 -23.14 -22.45
N ILE A 202 -11.70 -23.12 -22.66
CA ILE A 202 -12.51 -24.27 -23.12
C ILE A 202 -11.99 -24.95 -24.40
N ILE A 203 -11.21 -24.24 -25.23
CA ILE A 203 -10.67 -24.74 -26.50
C ILE A 203 -9.42 -25.61 -26.26
N HIS A 204 -8.53 -25.17 -25.36
CA HIS A 204 -7.18 -25.71 -25.21
C HIS A 204 -6.96 -26.47 -23.90
N ASP A 205 -7.48 -25.96 -22.78
CA ASP A 205 -7.19 -26.47 -21.43
C ASP A 205 -7.95 -27.77 -21.15
N ALA A 206 -7.34 -28.69 -20.39
CA ALA A 206 -7.94 -29.99 -20.08
C ALA A 206 -9.30 -29.83 -19.35
N PRO A 207 -10.40 -30.41 -19.88
CA PRO A 207 -11.74 -30.12 -19.38
C PRO A 207 -11.99 -30.77 -18.00
N ILE A 208 -12.78 -30.08 -17.17
CA ILE A 208 -13.11 -30.56 -15.82
C ILE A 208 -13.88 -31.89 -15.91
N SER A 209 -13.31 -32.96 -15.33
CA SER A 209 -13.84 -34.30 -15.47
C SER A 209 -14.88 -34.69 -14.41
N HIS A 210 -15.72 -35.66 -14.78
CA HIS A 210 -16.75 -36.26 -13.94
C HIS A 210 -17.81 -35.26 -13.42
N VAL A 211 -18.28 -34.38 -14.30
CA VAL A 211 -19.34 -33.38 -14.04
C VAL A 211 -20.73 -33.98 -14.27
N ASP A 212 -21.72 -33.66 -13.43
CA ASP A 212 -23.12 -34.11 -13.57
C ASP A 212 -23.97 -33.15 -14.43
N LEU A 213 -23.63 -31.84 -14.45
CA LEU A 213 -24.28 -30.80 -15.25
C LEU A 213 -23.25 -29.75 -15.74
N ILE A 214 -23.22 -29.49 -17.05
CA ILE A 214 -22.47 -28.39 -17.65
C ILE A 214 -23.45 -27.33 -18.18
N LEU A 215 -23.22 -26.06 -17.84
CA LEU A 215 -23.74 -24.91 -18.55
C LEU A 215 -22.59 -24.31 -19.37
N CYS A 216 -22.78 -24.17 -20.68
CA CYS A 216 -21.86 -23.49 -21.59
C CYS A 216 -22.71 -22.55 -22.45
N ARG A 217 -23.14 -21.43 -21.87
CA ARG A 217 -24.27 -20.65 -22.40
C ARG A 217 -23.79 -19.31 -22.95
N ASN A 218 -24.20 -19.02 -24.19
CA ASN A 218 -23.86 -17.77 -24.89
C ASN A 218 -22.35 -17.58 -25.15
N LEU A 219 -21.54 -18.63 -25.02
CA LEU A 219 -20.10 -18.64 -25.29
C LEU A 219 -19.80 -19.13 -26.72
N MET A 220 -20.45 -20.21 -27.16
CA MET A 220 -20.17 -20.85 -28.46
C MET A 220 -20.52 -19.92 -29.64
N ILE A 221 -21.43 -18.96 -29.45
CA ILE A 221 -21.80 -17.98 -30.49
C ILE A 221 -20.61 -17.15 -31.02
N TYR A 222 -19.54 -16.97 -30.25
CA TYR A 222 -18.34 -16.22 -30.66
C TYR A 222 -17.34 -17.06 -31.46
N LEU A 223 -17.37 -18.37 -31.27
CA LEU A 223 -16.43 -19.32 -31.86
C LEU A 223 -16.79 -19.65 -33.31
N GLU A 224 -15.78 -19.98 -34.11
CA GLU A 224 -15.97 -20.48 -35.47
C GLU A 224 -16.51 -21.91 -35.49
N ALA A 225 -17.08 -22.35 -36.62
CA ALA A 225 -17.77 -23.65 -36.70
C ALA A 225 -16.84 -24.84 -36.39
N ALA A 226 -15.61 -24.82 -36.90
CA ALA A 226 -14.61 -25.86 -36.60
C ALA A 226 -14.23 -25.89 -35.12
N THR A 227 -14.10 -24.72 -34.48
CA THR A 227 -13.80 -24.61 -33.04
C THR A 227 -14.97 -25.11 -32.18
N GLN A 228 -16.22 -24.80 -32.57
CA GLN A 228 -17.42 -25.34 -31.91
C GLN A 228 -17.47 -26.88 -32.02
N GLU A 229 -17.17 -27.44 -33.19
CA GLU A 229 -17.11 -28.90 -33.40
C GLU A 229 -15.99 -29.56 -32.58
N ALA A 230 -14.85 -28.90 -32.38
CA ALA A 230 -13.75 -29.39 -31.52
C ALA A 230 -14.06 -29.32 -30.01
N VAL A 231 -14.85 -28.34 -29.56
CA VAL A 231 -15.24 -28.18 -28.14
C VAL A 231 -16.28 -29.23 -27.70
N LEU A 232 -17.19 -29.65 -28.58
CA LEU A 232 -18.28 -30.56 -28.21
C LEU A 232 -17.82 -31.94 -27.67
N PRO A 233 -16.81 -32.63 -28.25
CA PRO A 233 -16.23 -33.84 -27.67
C PRO A 233 -15.61 -33.61 -26.28
N ARG A 234 -14.96 -32.47 -26.04
CA ARG A 234 -14.36 -32.12 -24.74
C ARG A 234 -15.44 -31.98 -23.65
N LEU A 235 -16.56 -31.32 -23.99
CA LEU A 235 -17.74 -31.22 -23.12
C LEU A 235 -18.45 -32.56 -22.90
N HIS A 236 -18.47 -33.45 -23.91
CA HIS A 236 -18.99 -34.81 -23.74
C HIS A 236 -18.11 -35.63 -22.80
N TYR A 237 -16.78 -35.56 -22.95
CA TYR A 237 -15.82 -36.24 -22.08
C TYR A 237 -15.94 -35.80 -20.61
N ALA A 238 -16.04 -34.49 -20.37
CA ALA A 238 -16.24 -33.88 -19.05
C ALA A 238 -17.44 -34.46 -18.27
N LEU A 239 -18.52 -34.80 -18.97
CA LEU A 239 -19.76 -35.30 -18.35
C LEU A 239 -19.69 -36.76 -17.90
N ARG A 240 -20.23 -37.02 -16.71
CA ARG A 240 -20.60 -38.36 -16.23
C ARG A 240 -21.67 -38.97 -17.12
N GLU A 241 -21.76 -40.30 -17.11
CA GLU A 241 -22.82 -41.03 -17.79
C GLU A 241 -24.22 -40.52 -17.39
N GLY A 242 -25.03 -40.22 -18.41
CA GLY A 242 -26.35 -39.65 -18.24
C GLY A 242 -26.39 -38.28 -17.56
N GLY A 243 -25.26 -37.56 -17.46
CA GLY A 243 -25.17 -36.15 -17.10
C GLY A 243 -25.68 -35.23 -18.21
N TYR A 244 -25.79 -33.93 -17.92
CA TYR A 244 -26.55 -32.98 -18.74
C TYR A 244 -25.71 -31.81 -19.25
N LEU A 245 -26.00 -31.35 -20.46
CA LEU A 245 -25.42 -30.15 -21.08
C LEU A 245 -26.53 -29.14 -21.36
N CYS A 246 -26.35 -27.90 -20.94
CA CYS A 246 -27.24 -26.78 -21.23
C CYS A 246 -26.49 -25.69 -22.02
N LEU A 247 -26.99 -25.34 -23.20
CA LEU A 247 -26.46 -24.28 -24.04
C LEU A 247 -27.37 -23.03 -24.06
N GLY A 248 -26.87 -21.95 -24.65
CA GLY A 248 -27.62 -20.73 -24.95
C GLY A 248 -28.56 -20.90 -26.14
N LYS A 249 -29.68 -20.17 -26.14
CA LYS A 249 -30.77 -20.29 -27.14
C LYS A 249 -30.31 -20.21 -28.62
N ALA A 250 -29.28 -19.40 -28.90
CA ALA A 250 -28.74 -19.15 -30.22
C ALA A 250 -27.75 -20.23 -30.72
N GLU A 251 -27.41 -21.22 -29.89
CA GLU A 251 -26.38 -22.22 -30.18
C GLU A 251 -27.05 -23.47 -30.76
N THR A 252 -26.89 -23.65 -32.08
CA THR A 252 -27.73 -24.56 -32.89
C THR A 252 -27.03 -25.81 -33.40
N GLN A 253 -25.69 -25.88 -33.31
CA GLN A 253 -24.91 -26.95 -33.97
C GLN A 253 -25.07 -28.35 -33.36
N LEU A 254 -25.47 -28.47 -32.09
CA LEU A 254 -25.63 -29.76 -31.40
C LEU A 254 -26.62 -30.73 -32.08
N ALA A 255 -27.58 -30.22 -32.85
CA ALA A 255 -28.56 -31.06 -33.56
C ALA A 255 -27.93 -31.99 -34.62
N ARG A 256 -26.63 -31.84 -34.94
CA ARG A 256 -25.88 -32.72 -35.85
C ARG A 256 -25.00 -33.76 -35.14
N SER A 257 -24.77 -33.61 -33.83
CA SER A 257 -23.88 -34.49 -33.07
C SER A 257 -24.63 -35.70 -32.53
N ARG A 258 -24.03 -36.90 -32.64
CA ARG A 258 -24.56 -38.14 -32.05
C ARG A 258 -24.22 -38.30 -30.56
N LEU A 259 -23.41 -37.40 -30.00
CA LEU A 259 -22.90 -37.46 -28.64
C LEU A 259 -23.97 -37.17 -27.55
N PHE A 260 -25.08 -36.52 -27.93
CA PHE A 260 -26.06 -36.00 -26.99
C PHE A 260 -27.51 -36.28 -27.43
N GLU A 261 -28.35 -36.72 -26.49
CA GLU A 261 -29.80 -36.84 -26.69
C GLU A 261 -30.50 -35.54 -26.21
N PRO A 262 -31.47 -34.99 -26.94
CA PRO A 262 -32.19 -33.80 -26.50
C PRO A 262 -33.17 -34.12 -25.36
N VAL A 263 -33.08 -33.33 -24.29
CA VAL A 263 -34.07 -33.33 -23.19
C VAL A 263 -35.11 -32.24 -23.45
N ASP A 264 -34.66 -31.05 -23.87
CA ASP A 264 -35.50 -29.98 -24.37
C ASP A 264 -34.77 -29.26 -25.52
N VAL A 265 -35.32 -29.39 -26.74
CA VAL A 265 -34.76 -28.78 -27.95
C VAL A 265 -34.97 -27.26 -27.99
N LYS A 266 -36.08 -26.73 -27.44
CA LYS A 266 -36.41 -25.29 -27.44
C LYS A 266 -35.45 -24.51 -26.56
N HIS A 267 -35.11 -25.07 -25.41
CA HIS A 267 -34.27 -24.45 -24.38
C HIS A 267 -32.82 -24.98 -24.36
N ARG A 268 -32.45 -25.81 -25.34
CA ARG A 268 -31.09 -26.33 -25.58
C ARG A 268 -30.51 -27.11 -24.39
N VAL A 269 -31.34 -27.97 -23.80
CA VAL A 269 -30.95 -28.91 -22.74
C VAL A 269 -30.81 -30.31 -23.33
N PHE A 270 -29.66 -30.93 -23.10
CA PHE A 270 -29.28 -32.23 -23.65
C PHE A 270 -28.70 -33.14 -22.56
N ARG A 271 -28.59 -34.44 -22.87
CA ARG A 271 -28.03 -35.47 -21.98
C ARG A 271 -26.98 -36.30 -22.72
N LYS A 272 -25.93 -36.71 -22.02
CA LYS A 272 -24.84 -37.53 -22.58
C LYS A 272 -25.35 -38.90 -23.04
N VAL A 273 -25.06 -39.26 -24.29
CA VAL A 273 -25.26 -40.62 -24.84
C VAL A 273 -24.04 -41.48 -24.51
N THR A 274 -24.29 -42.71 -24.05
CA THR A 274 -23.27 -43.76 -23.87
C THR A 274 -23.26 -44.67 -25.10
N GLU A 275 -22.08 -44.94 -25.68
CA GLU A 275 -21.96 -45.86 -26.82
C GLU A 275 -22.27 -47.31 -26.38
N GLY A 276 -23.29 -47.92 -27.00
CA GLY A 276 -23.66 -49.30 -26.65
C GLY A 276 -25.10 -49.77 -26.99
N ARG A 277 -25.96 -48.94 -27.59
CA ARG A 277 -27.37 -49.31 -27.88
C ARG A 277 -27.82 -49.10 -29.33
N HIS A 278 -27.27 -49.89 -30.26
CA HIS A 278 -27.91 -50.14 -31.55
C HIS A 278 -27.88 -51.64 -31.92
N ARG A 279 -29.03 -52.31 -31.80
CA ARG A 279 -29.35 -53.58 -32.47
C ARG A 279 -30.79 -53.52 -32.99
N THR A 280 -30.96 -53.65 -34.29
CA THR A 280 -32.25 -53.81 -34.98
C THR A 280 -32.27 -55.19 -35.66
N PRO A 281 -33.25 -56.07 -35.37
CA PRO A 281 -33.44 -57.32 -36.09
C PRO A 281 -34.65 -57.25 -37.04
N GLY A 282 -34.48 -57.74 -38.27
CA GLY A 282 -35.60 -57.93 -39.20
C GLY A 282 -35.15 -58.39 -40.59
N GLY A 283 -35.52 -59.61 -40.98
CA GLY A 283 -35.16 -60.16 -42.30
C GLY A 283 -35.24 -61.68 -42.38
N SER A 284 -36.46 -62.24 -42.40
CA SER A 284 -36.71 -63.63 -42.78
C SER A 284 -37.59 -63.64 -44.02
N LEU A 285 -37.19 -64.40 -45.05
CA LEU A 285 -38.04 -64.70 -46.21
C LEU A 285 -37.88 -66.17 -46.63
N ALA A 286 -38.98 -66.72 -47.14
CA ALA A 286 -39.20 -68.15 -47.27
C ALA A 286 -38.71 -68.75 -48.60
N PHE A 287 -38.51 -70.06 -48.57
CA PHE A 287 -38.18 -70.90 -49.73
C PHE A 287 -39.46 -71.31 -50.47
N THR A 288 -39.47 -71.26 -51.81
CA THR A 288 -40.49 -71.93 -52.65
C THR A 288 -39.84 -73.00 -53.51
N ARG A 289 -40.33 -74.24 -53.40
CA ARG A 289 -39.89 -75.41 -54.18
C ARG A 289 -40.61 -75.48 -55.53
N GLY A 290 -39.92 -76.04 -56.53
CA GLY A 290 -40.50 -76.61 -57.75
C GLY A 290 -39.94 -78.01 -58.00
N SER A 291 -40.84 -78.94 -58.31
CA SER A 291 -40.67 -80.27 -58.93
C SER A 291 -39.94 -80.21 -60.29
N ASP A 292 -39.41 -81.27 -60.92
CA ASP A 292 -39.12 -82.69 -60.61
C ASP A 292 -38.37 -83.27 -61.84
N ALA A 293 -37.66 -84.41 -61.84
CA ALA A 293 -37.09 -85.27 -60.77
C ALA A 293 -36.16 -86.30 -61.44
N GLU A 294 -35.08 -86.73 -60.77
CA GLU A 294 -34.21 -87.82 -61.25
C GLU A 294 -33.74 -88.72 -60.08
N GLN A 295 -33.77 -90.03 -60.29
CA GLN A 295 -33.28 -91.14 -59.45
C GLN A 295 -33.60 -91.10 -57.93
N ALA A 296 -34.25 -92.15 -57.42
CA ALA A 296 -34.58 -92.28 -55.99
C ALA A 296 -33.34 -92.63 -55.14
N LEU A 297 -32.46 -91.65 -54.94
CA LEU A 297 -31.45 -91.64 -53.87
C LEU A 297 -32.11 -92.03 -52.54
N SER A 298 -31.41 -92.84 -51.75
CA SER A 298 -31.89 -93.25 -50.42
C SER A 298 -32.14 -92.02 -49.54
N PRO A 299 -33.05 -92.09 -48.53
CA PRO A 299 -33.30 -90.95 -47.65
C PRO A 299 -32.04 -90.41 -46.97
N GLN A 300 -31.06 -91.28 -46.73
CA GLN A 300 -29.76 -90.95 -46.17
C GLN A 300 -28.84 -90.25 -47.19
N ALA A 301 -28.83 -90.67 -48.45
CA ALA A 301 -28.05 -90.02 -49.51
C ALA A 301 -28.57 -88.59 -49.80
N ARG A 302 -29.91 -88.41 -49.85
CA ARG A 302 -30.51 -87.06 -50.00
C ARG A 302 -30.20 -86.15 -48.82
N LEU A 303 -30.07 -86.69 -47.61
CA LEU A 303 -29.67 -85.94 -46.44
C LEU A 303 -28.18 -85.53 -46.53
N GLN A 304 -27.30 -86.42 -46.99
CA GLN A 304 -25.89 -86.12 -47.21
C GLN A 304 -25.70 -85.03 -48.27
N GLU A 305 -26.41 -85.13 -49.40
CA GLU A 305 -26.46 -84.12 -50.46
C GLU A 305 -26.93 -82.76 -49.91
N ALA A 306 -28.08 -82.72 -49.23
CA ALA A 306 -28.62 -81.49 -48.62
C ALA A 306 -27.69 -80.86 -47.56
N ILE A 307 -26.91 -81.67 -46.83
CA ILE A 307 -25.89 -81.17 -45.90
C ILE A 307 -24.75 -80.48 -46.68
N VAL A 308 -24.19 -81.14 -47.69
CA VAL A 308 -23.08 -80.62 -48.50
C VAL A 308 -23.49 -79.36 -49.27
N ASP A 309 -24.70 -79.31 -49.79
CA ASP A 309 -25.28 -78.17 -50.50
C ASP A 309 -25.62 -76.99 -49.58
N GLY A 310 -25.96 -77.28 -48.32
CA GLY A 310 -26.21 -76.28 -47.28
C GLY A 310 -24.93 -75.65 -46.71
N THR A 311 -23.74 -76.18 -47.00
CA THR A 311 -22.48 -75.60 -46.54
C THR A 311 -22.06 -74.34 -47.29
N ALA A 312 -21.29 -73.48 -46.61
CA ALA A 312 -20.61 -72.34 -47.23
C ALA A 312 -19.25 -72.73 -47.86
N VAL A 313 -18.77 -73.95 -47.63
CA VAL A 313 -17.49 -74.47 -48.16
C VAL A 313 -17.71 -74.97 -49.58
N ALA A 314 -16.85 -74.54 -50.50
CA ALA A 314 -16.86 -75.00 -51.87
C ALA A 314 -16.15 -76.35 -51.96
N TYR A 315 -16.90 -77.42 -52.27
CA TYR A 315 -16.38 -78.78 -52.41
C TYR A 315 -16.32 -79.21 -53.88
N LEU A 316 -15.16 -79.69 -54.31
CA LEU A 316 -14.95 -80.39 -55.58
C LEU A 316 -14.49 -81.83 -55.31
N ALA A 317 -14.89 -82.81 -56.11
CA ALA A 317 -14.23 -84.10 -56.14
C ALA A 317 -13.64 -84.38 -57.54
N VAL A 318 -12.41 -84.88 -57.56
CA VAL A 318 -11.70 -85.29 -58.78
C VAL A 318 -11.46 -86.80 -58.70
N GLY A 319 -11.82 -87.53 -59.76
CA GLY A 319 -11.60 -88.98 -59.86
C GLY A 319 -10.12 -89.33 -60.07
N LEU A 320 -9.75 -90.60 -59.89
CA LEU A 320 -8.40 -91.11 -60.21
C LEU A 320 -8.03 -90.95 -61.70
N ASP A 321 -9.02 -90.89 -62.57
CA ASP A 321 -8.91 -90.64 -64.00
C ASP A 321 -8.73 -89.15 -64.36
N GLY A 322 -8.70 -88.27 -63.36
CA GLY A 322 -8.47 -86.83 -63.51
C GLY A 322 -9.70 -86.03 -63.90
N HIS A 323 -10.89 -86.64 -64.01
CA HIS A 323 -12.13 -85.91 -64.31
C HIS A 323 -12.76 -85.29 -63.04
N LEU A 324 -13.37 -84.12 -63.19
CA LEU A 324 -14.17 -83.51 -62.12
C LEU A 324 -15.49 -84.29 -61.97
N THR A 325 -15.65 -85.03 -60.88
CA THR A 325 -16.81 -85.90 -60.64
C THR A 325 -17.91 -85.26 -59.80
N PHE A 326 -17.58 -84.23 -59.00
CA PHE A 326 -18.55 -83.54 -58.15
C PHE A 326 -18.17 -82.06 -57.95
N ALA A 327 -19.18 -81.19 -57.88
CA ALA A 327 -19.05 -79.79 -57.45
C ALA A 327 -20.35 -79.33 -56.77
N ASN A 328 -20.28 -78.94 -55.49
CA ASN A 328 -21.46 -78.47 -54.76
C ASN A 328 -21.90 -77.05 -55.20
N PRO A 329 -23.12 -76.59 -54.86
CA PRO A 329 -23.59 -75.25 -55.18
C PRO A 329 -22.68 -74.12 -54.67
N ALA A 330 -21.99 -74.32 -53.55
CA ALA A 330 -21.00 -73.35 -53.08
C ALA A 330 -19.79 -73.28 -54.02
N ALA A 331 -19.27 -74.40 -54.52
CA ALA A 331 -18.19 -74.42 -55.50
C ALA A 331 -18.60 -73.81 -56.85
N LYS A 332 -19.81 -74.11 -57.33
CA LYS A 332 -20.38 -73.47 -58.53
C LYS A 332 -20.43 -71.94 -58.37
N ARG A 333 -20.91 -71.44 -57.21
CA ARG A 333 -20.98 -70.00 -56.89
C ARG A 333 -19.63 -69.33 -56.61
N LEU A 334 -18.69 -70.01 -55.94
CA LEU A 334 -17.42 -69.44 -55.46
C LEU A 334 -16.26 -69.60 -56.46
N LEU A 335 -16.26 -70.68 -57.24
CA LEU A 335 -15.17 -71.02 -58.18
C LEU A 335 -15.58 -70.84 -59.65
N GLY A 336 -16.86 -70.54 -59.93
CA GLY A 336 -17.36 -70.19 -61.26
C GLY A 336 -17.57 -71.38 -62.21
N LEU A 337 -17.76 -72.58 -61.66
CA LEU A 337 -17.96 -73.82 -62.42
C LEU A 337 -19.43 -74.00 -62.82
N GLY A 338 -19.68 -74.42 -64.06
CA GLY A 338 -21.02 -74.76 -64.56
C GLY A 338 -21.31 -76.26 -64.53
N GLU A 339 -22.56 -76.65 -64.82
CA GLU A 339 -22.92 -78.07 -64.98
C GLU A 339 -22.14 -78.74 -66.13
N ALA A 340 -21.77 -77.97 -67.16
CA ALA A 340 -20.97 -78.43 -68.29
C ALA A 340 -19.49 -78.70 -67.95
N ASP A 341 -19.04 -78.35 -66.73
CA ASP A 341 -17.67 -78.63 -66.27
C ASP A 341 -17.56 -79.97 -65.52
N LEU A 342 -18.67 -80.57 -65.10
CA LEU A 342 -18.71 -81.92 -64.57
C LEU A 342 -18.38 -82.93 -65.68
N GLY A 343 -17.52 -83.89 -65.38
CA GLY A 343 -17.00 -84.87 -66.34
C GLY A 343 -15.89 -84.34 -67.26
N ARG A 344 -15.45 -83.06 -67.14
CA ARG A 344 -14.25 -82.56 -67.84
C ARG A 344 -12.99 -82.92 -67.07
N LEU A 345 -11.86 -83.03 -67.78
CA LEU A 345 -10.54 -83.18 -67.15
C LEU A 345 -10.23 -81.95 -66.29
N PHE A 346 -9.88 -82.17 -65.02
CA PHE A 346 -9.67 -81.10 -64.04
C PHE A 346 -8.57 -80.11 -64.48
N GLN A 347 -7.53 -80.61 -65.16
CA GLN A 347 -6.43 -79.79 -65.70
C GLN A 347 -6.87 -78.74 -66.75
N ASP A 348 -8.02 -78.95 -67.41
CA ASP A 348 -8.54 -78.03 -68.43
C ASP A 348 -9.40 -76.90 -67.79
N LEU A 349 -9.63 -76.97 -66.48
CA LEU A 349 -10.40 -75.99 -65.73
C LEU A 349 -9.47 -74.92 -65.11
N PRO A 350 -9.81 -73.62 -65.16
CA PRO A 350 -8.99 -72.54 -64.60
C PRO A 350 -8.62 -72.71 -63.13
N ILE A 351 -9.46 -73.43 -62.37
CA ILE A 351 -9.26 -73.70 -60.94
C ILE A 351 -8.07 -74.62 -60.65
N SER A 352 -7.58 -75.39 -61.63
CA SER A 352 -6.46 -76.32 -61.43
C SER A 352 -5.08 -75.63 -61.30
N TYR A 353 -4.97 -74.40 -61.79
CA TYR A 353 -3.74 -73.57 -61.77
C TYR A 353 -3.95 -72.17 -61.16
N ARG A 354 -5.16 -71.85 -60.68
CA ARG A 354 -5.49 -70.64 -59.90
C ARG A 354 -6.44 -71.03 -58.77
N PRO A 355 -6.21 -70.65 -57.51
CA PRO A 355 -5.21 -69.67 -57.05
C PRO A 355 -3.77 -70.20 -56.96
N VAL A 356 -3.59 -71.51 -57.04
CA VAL A 356 -2.29 -72.20 -57.00
C VAL A 356 -2.33 -73.43 -57.91
N GLU A 357 -1.17 -74.00 -58.26
CA GLU A 357 -1.12 -75.32 -58.92
C GLU A 357 -1.62 -76.38 -57.92
N LEU A 358 -2.82 -76.92 -58.19
CA LEU A 358 -3.52 -77.88 -57.34
C LEU A 358 -3.31 -79.33 -57.77
N ARG A 359 -2.89 -79.59 -59.01
CA ARG A 359 -2.68 -80.96 -59.51
C ARG A 359 -1.54 -81.65 -58.78
N GLY A 360 -0.38 -81.01 -58.64
CA GLY A 360 0.73 -81.52 -57.84
C GLY A 360 0.38 -81.67 -56.36
N ARG A 361 -0.61 -80.92 -55.85
CA ARG A 361 -1.15 -81.04 -54.49
C ARG A 361 -2.10 -82.24 -54.36
N ILE A 362 -2.90 -82.53 -55.38
CA ILE A 362 -3.73 -83.74 -55.49
C ILE A 362 -2.82 -84.99 -55.55
N GLU A 363 -1.81 -85.00 -56.42
CA GLU A 363 -0.83 -86.08 -56.52
C GLU A 363 -0.07 -86.28 -55.19
N GLU A 364 0.33 -85.18 -54.54
CA GLU A 364 0.98 -85.19 -53.23
C GLU A 364 0.07 -85.77 -52.13
N ALA A 365 -1.19 -85.34 -52.06
CA ALA A 365 -2.18 -85.81 -51.08
C ALA A 365 -2.50 -87.30 -51.28
N GLN A 366 -2.69 -87.74 -52.54
CA GLN A 366 -2.90 -89.14 -52.89
C GLN A 366 -1.68 -90.01 -52.52
N ARG A 367 -0.47 -89.59 -52.88
CA ARG A 367 0.78 -90.31 -52.56
C ARG A 367 1.05 -90.40 -51.06
N LEU A 368 0.76 -89.34 -50.30
CA LEU A 368 0.97 -89.31 -48.85
C LEU A 368 -0.19 -89.94 -48.06
N GLY A 369 -1.33 -90.21 -48.70
CA GLY A 369 -2.52 -90.77 -48.07
C GLY A 369 -3.17 -89.88 -47.00
N ARG A 370 -2.90 -88.57 -47.01
CA ARG A 370 -3.38 -87.61 -46.00
C ARG A 370 -3.73 -86.26 -46.62
N ALA A 371 -4.53 -85.47 -45.91
CA ALA A 371 -4.89 -84.13 -46.34
C ALA A 371 -3.68 -83.18 -46.46
N VAL A 372 -3.68 -82.35 -47.50
CA VAL A 372 -2.72 -81.26 -47.72
C VAL A 372 -3.49 -79.94 -47.64
N ARG A 373 -3.08 -79.05 -46.73
CA ARG A 373 -3.74 -77.77 -46.45
C ARG A 373 -2.89 -76.60 -46.91
N LEU A 374 -3.52 -75.67 -47.61
CA LEU A 374 -2.91 -74.49 -48.24
C LEU A 374 -3.68 -73.26 -47.76
N GLU A 375 -3.04 -72.38 -47.00
CA GLU A 375 -3.71 -71.23 -46.39
C GLU A 375 -3.44 -69.93 -47.17
N HIS A 376 -4.34 -68.95 -47.03
CA HIS A 376 -4.17 -67.60 -47.59
C HIS A 376 -3.97 -67.54 -49.13
N GLN A 377 -4.55 -68.49 -49.87
CA GLN A 377 -4.40 -68.56 -51.33
C GLN A 377 -5.30 -67.53 -52.01
N GLU A 378 -4.72 -66.56 -52.71
CA GLU A 378 -5.45 -65.45 -53.34
C GLU A 378 -6.08 -65.83 -54.68
N PHE A 379 -7.40 -65.71 -54.77
CA PHE A 379 -8.17 -65.97 -55.98
C PHE A 379 -8.81 -64.68 -56.52
N LEU A 380 -8.27 -64.21 -57.64
CA LEU A 380 -8.76 -63.03 -58.35
C LEU A 380 -10.01 -63.35 -59.17
N ARG A 381 -11.18 -62.93 -58.67
CA ARG A 381 -12.46 -62.96 -59.40
C ARG A 381 -12.70 -61.61 -60.05
N LEU A 382 -12.35 -61.42 -61.32
CA LEU A 382 -12.78 -60.21 -62.03
C LEU A 382 -14.32 -60.20 -62.18
N PRO A 383 -15.05 -59.10 -61.89
CA PRO A 383 -14.59 -57.75 -61.53
C PRO A 383 -14.67 -57.41 -60.02
N ALA A 384 -14.67 -58.41 -59.14
CA ALA A 384 -14.74 -58.28 -57.68
C ALA A 384 -13.35 -58.29 -57.01
N ASP A 385 -13.33 -57.98 -55.71
CA ASP A 385 -12.12 -58.03 -54.88
C ASP A 385 -11.49 -59.43 -54.79
N PRO A 386 -10.17 -59.54 -54.54
CA PRO A 386 -9.50 -60.83 -54.33
C PRO A 386 -10.08 -61.56 -53.12
N VAL A 387 -10.55 -62.79 -53.36
CA VAL A 387 -11.00 -63.70 -52.30
C VAL A 387 -9.81 -64.53 -51.83
N ARG A 388 -9.60 -64.64 -50.52
CA ARG A 388 -8.60 -65.55 -49.94
C ARG A 388 -9.24 -66.86 -49.54
N PHE A 389 -8.69 -67.97 -50.03
CA PHE A 389 -9.11 -69.31 -49.67
C PHE A 389 -8.09 -70.01 -48.79
N THR A 390 -8.58 -70.75 -47.79
CA THR A 390 -7.89 -71.94 -47.29
C THR A 390 -8.40 -73.14 -48.08
N ILE A 391 -7.49 -73.86 -48.73
CA ILE A 391 -7.78 -75.03 -49.57
C ILE A 391 -7.27 -76.27 -48.87
N GLU A 392 -8.13 -77.25 -48.67
CA GLU A 392 -7.77 -78.57 -48.12
C GLU A 392 -8.00 -79.64 -49.18
N VAL A 393 -6.94 -80.37 -49.52
CA VAL A 393 -6.92 -81.41 -50.56
C VAL A 393 -6.80 -82.77 -49.88
N THR A 394 -7.89 -83.55 -49.86
CA THR A 394 -8.06 -84.76 -49.05
C THR A 394 -8.33 -85.98 -49.93
N PRO A 395 -7.50 -87.04 -49.89
CA PRO A 395 -7.80 -88.28 -50.60
C PRO A 395 -9.01 -88.99 -49.95
N LEU A 396 -9.93 -89.48 -50.79
CA LEU A 396 -11.10 -90.24 -50.36
C LEU A 396 -10.87 -91.73 -50.61
N PHE A 397 -11.03 -92.55 -49.58
CA PHE A 397 -10.78 -94.00 -49.61
C PHE A 397 -12.09 -94.80 -49.67
N GLY A 398 -12.08 -95.88 -50.45
CA GLY A 398 -13.18 -96.83 -50.56
C GLY A 398 -13.26 -97.79 -49.36
N PRO A 399 -14.30 -98.63 -49.30
CA PRO A 399 -14.46 -99.66 -48.26
C PRO A 399 -13.32 -100.71 -48.24
N ASP A 400 -12.58 -100.81 -49.34
CA ASP A 400 -11.40 -101.66 -49.55
C ASP A 400 -10.07 -100.98 -49.14
N GLY A 401 -10.12 -99.72 -48.70
CA GLY A 401 -8.95 -98.94 -48.29
C GLY A 401 -8.14 -98.34 -49.46
N GLN A 402 -8.59 -98.48 -50.71
CA GLN A 402 -7.94 -97.84 -51.85
C GLN A 402 -8.48 -96.42 -52.06
N PRO A 403 -7.64 -95.43 -52.45
CA PRO A 403 -8.14 -94.12 -52.81
C PRO A 403 -8.97 -94.22 -54.10
N PHE A 404 -10.13 -93.57 -54.18
CA PHE A 404 -10.99 -93.59 -55.37
C PHE A 404 -11.29 -92.20 -55.95
N ALA A 405 -11.09 -91.15 -55.15
CA ALA A 405 -11.23 -89.75 -55.54
C ALA A 405 -10.38 -88.84 -54.63
N THR A 406 -10.29 -87.56 -54.96
CA THR A 406 -9.73 -86.52 -54.08
C THR A 406 -10.73 -85.39 -53.92
N LEU A 407 -11.06 -85.06 -52.68
CA LEU A 407 -11.89 -83.94 -52.30
C LEU A 407 -11.03 -82.69 -52.17
N LEU A 408 -11.44 -81.59 -52.80
CA LEU A 408 -10.87 -80.26 -52.58
C LEU A 408 -11.92 -79.39 -51.90
N ALA A 409 -11.60 -78.87 -50.72
CA ALA A 409 -12.46 -78.01 -49.92
C ALA A 409 -11.88 -76.59 -49.89
N PHE A 410 -12.62 -75.61 -50.42
CA PHE A 410 -12.24 -74.20 -50.46
C PHE A 410 -13.08 -73.42 -49.46
N THR A 411 -12.43 -72.85 -48.44
CA THR A 411 -13.06 -72.03 -47.40
C THR A 411 -12.64 -70.59 -47.55
N ASP A 412 -13.59 -69.67 -47.73
CA ASP A 412 -13.32 -68.23 -47.79
C ASP A 412 -12.88 -67.72 -46.41
N THR A 413 -11.66 -67.19 -46.34
CA THR A 413 -11.03 -66.63 -45.14
C THR A 413 -10.74 -65.14 -45.25
N THR A 414 -11.22 -64.48 -46.31
CA THR A 414 -10.92 -63.06 -46.65
C THR A 414 -11.16 -62.12 -45.47
N ARG A 415 -12.35 -62.18 -44.87
CA ARG A 415 -12.73 -61.33 -43.73
C ARG A 415 -11.91 -61.63 -42.47
N ALA A 416 -11.58 -62.90 -42.22
CA ALA A 416 -10.78 -63.29 -41.05
C ALA A 416 -9.34 -62.77 -41.18
N HIS A 417 -8.77 -62.81 -42.39
CA HIS A 417 -7.45 -62.24 -42.67
C HIS A 417 -7.44 -60.72 -42.53
N GLN A 418 -8.44 -60.02 -43.08
CA GLN A 418 -8.58 -58.55 -42.98
C GLN A 418 -8.63 -58.08 -41.52
N LEU A 419 -9.49 -58.69 -40.68
CA LEU A 419 -9.54 -58.34 -39.25
C LEU A 419 -8.22 -58.61 -38.51
N GLY A 420 -7.46 -59.64 -38.91
CA GLY A 420 -6.13 -59.91 -38.35
C GLY A 420 -5.13 -58.80 -38.66
N GLN A 421 -5.14 -58.27 -39.88
CA GLN A 421 -4.28 -57.15 -40.28
C GLN A 421 -4.70 -55.82 -39.63
N GLU A 422 -6.01 -55.53 -39.56
CA GLU A 422 -6.52 -54.37 -38.85
C GLU A 422 -6.14 -54.39 -37.36
N LEU A 423 -6.28 -55.56 -36.71
CA LEU A 423 -5.90 -55.73 -35.30
C LEU A 423 -4.41 -55.48 -35.07
N GLN A 424 -3.54 -56.04 -35.92
CA GLN A 424 -2.10 -55.86 -35.81
C GLN A 424 -1.71 -54.37 -36.00
N ALA A 425 -2.25 -53.69 -37.01
CA ALA A 425 -1.99 -52.27 -37.24
C ALA A 425 -2.46 -51.38 -36.09
N VAL A 426 -3.59 -51.72 -35.44
CA VAL A 426 -4.07 -51.03 -34.24
C VAL A 426 -3.18 -51.31 -33.01
N GLN A 427 -2.62 -52.51 -32.88
CA GLN A 427 -1.68 -52.85 -31.81
C GLN A 427 -0.37 -52.06 -31.95
N GLU A 428 0.24 -52.07 -33.14
CA GLU A 428 1.48 -51.32 -33.43
C GLU A 428 1.29 -49.80 -33.22
N GLY A 429 0.16 -49.24 -33.65
CA GLY A 429 -0.19 -47.83 -33.40
C GLY A 429 -0.46 -47.51 -31.92
N LEU A 430 -1.02 -48.45 -31.15
CA LEU A 430 -1.23 -48.29 -29.71
C LEU A 430 0.10 -48.30 -28.95
N GLU A 431 1.03 -49.17 -29.30
CA GLU A 431 2.38 -49.19 -28.71
C GLU A 431 3.11 -47.86 -28.94
N THR A 432 3.08 -47.33 -30.17
CA THR A 432 3.67 -46.02 -30.49
C THR A 432 3.04 -44.89 -29.65
N HIS A 433 1.71 -44.84 -29.54
CA HIS A 433 1.05 -43.82 -28.73
C HIS A 433 1.29 -43.97 -27.22
N VAL A 434 1.56 -45.17 -26.71
CA VAL A 434 1.96 -45.38 -25.31
C VAL A 434 3.37 -44.83 -25.07
N GLU A 435 4.31 -45.04 -26.00
CA GLU A 435 5.67 -44.48 -25.92
C GLU A 435 5.64 -42.93 -26.01
N GLU A 436 4.85 -42.35 -26.93
CA GLU A 436 4.64 -40.90 -27.02
C GLU A 436 4.06 -40.31 -25.73
N LEU A 437 3.06 -40.98 -25.12
CA LEU A 437 2.48 -40.56 -23.85
C LEU A 437 3.44 -40.68 -22.67
N GLN A 438 4.31 -41.70 -22.65
CA GLN A 438 5.35 -41.84 -21.64
C GLN A 438 6.38 -40.71 -21.76
N SER A 439 6.92 -40.46 -22.96
CA SER A 439 7.84 -39.35 -23.22
C SER A 439 7.23 -38.00 -22.85
N SER A 440 5.96 -37.75 -23.21
CA SER A 440 5.27 -36.51 -22.85
C SER A 440 5.00 -36.40 -21.34
N ASN A 441 4.83 -37.52 -20.62
CA ASN A 441 4.66 -37.49 -19.17
C ASN A 441 6.00 -37.24 -18.45
N GLU A 442 7.11 -37.78 -18.95
CA GLU A 442 8.46 -37.47 -18.45
C GLU A 442 8.79 -35.98 -18.66
N GLU A 443 8.46 -35.39 -19.82
CA GLU A 443 8.59 -33.95 -20.06
C GLU A 443 7.67 -33.09 -19.16
N LEU A 444 6.47 -33.58 -18.84
CA LEU A 444 5.57 -32.91 -17.88
C LEU A 444 6.08 -33.01 -16.44
N GLU A 445 6.73 -34.11 -16.06
CA GLU A 445 7.34 -34.26 -14.75
C GLU A 445 8.56 -33.32 -14.60
N THR A 446 9.46 -33.27 -15.58
CA THR A 446 10.62 -32.34 -15.54
C THR A 446 10.20 -30.87 -15.55
N THR A 447 9.25 -30.48 -16.42
CA THR A 447 8.75 -29.09 -16.42
C THR A 447 8.00 -28.73 -15.13
N ASN A 448 7.37 -29.70 -14.45
CA ASN A 448 6.75 -29.48 -13.15
C ASN A 448 7.80 -29.37 -12.01
N GLU A 449 8.92 -30.10 -12.09
CA GLU A 449 10.08 -29.90 -11.20
C GLU A 449 10.73 -28.52 -11.40
N GLU A 450 10.91 -28.07 -12.64
CA GLU A 450 11.40 -26.71 -12.95
C GLU A 450 10.44 -25.62 -12.46
N LEU A 451 9.12 -25.81 -12.63
CA LEU A 451 8.09 -24.91 -12.09
C LEU A 451 8.08 -24.90 -10.56
N GLN A 452 8.36 -26.03 -9.90
CA GLN A 452 8.49 -26.06 -8.45
C GLN A 452 9.77 -25.33 -7.99
N SER A 453 10.91 -25.56 -8.65
CA SER A 453 12.18 -24.87 -8.34
C SER A 453 12.06 -23.36 -8.50
N THR A 454 11.48 -22.88 -9.62
CA THR A 454 11.25 -21.45 -9.86
C THR A 454 10.21 -20.85 -8.91
N ARG A 455 9.24 -21.65 -8.43
CA ARG A 455 8.34 -21.23 -7.35
C ARG A 455 9.08 -21.07 -6.03
N GLU A 456 9.95 -22.00 -5.66
CA GLU A 456 10.76 -21.92 -4.44
C GLU A 456 11.71 -20.71 -4.50
N GLU A 457 12.33 -20.42 -5.65
CA GLU A 457 13.09 -19.18 -5.87
C GLU A 457 12.21 -17.91 -5.75
N LEU A 458 10.99 -17.91 -6.30
CA LEU A 458 10.04 -16.79 -6.14
C LEU A 458 9.56 -16.61 -4.69
N GLU A 459 9.39 -17.69 -3.93
CA GLU A 459 9.05 -17.61 -2.51
C GLU A 459 10.24 -17.04 -1.70
N THR A 460 11.49 -17.48 -1.94
CA THR A 460 12.68 -16.89 -1.28
C THR A 460 12.91 -15.42 -1.64
N THR A 461 12.80 -15.03 -2.90
CA THR A 461 12.94 -13.60 -3.29
C THR A 461 11.81 -12.73 -2.72
N ASN A 462 10.61 -13.28 -2.51
CA ASN A 462 9.53 -12.58 -1.81
C ASN A 462 9.80 -12.46 -0.30
N GLU A 463 10.42 -13.46 0.33
CA GLU A 463 10.91 -13.36 1.72
C GLU A 463 12.04 -12.31 1.86
N GLU A 464 13.01 -12.28 0.93
CA GLU A 464 14.04 -11.24 0.88
C GLU A 464 13.43 -9.84 0.70
N LEU A 465 12.49 -9.68 -0.24
CA LEU A 465 11.77 -8.41 -0.43
C LEU A 465 11.02 -7.99 0.83
N GLN A 466 10.33 -8.92 1.51
CA GLN A 466 9.65 -8.61 2.76
C GLN A 466 10.65 -8.18 3.84
N SER A 467 11.78 -8.88 3.99
CA SER A 467 12.85 -8.50 4.91
C SER A 467 13.40 -7.10 4.62
N THR A 468 13.65 -6.76 3.35
CA THR A 468 14.10 -5.40 2.98
C THR A 468 13.03 -4.33 3.23
N ASN A 469 11.74 -4.68 3.14
CA ASN A 469 10.66 -3.76 3.48
C ASN A 469 10.57 -3.54 5.00
N GLU A 470 10.77 -4.58 5.81
CA GLU A 470 10.86 -4.48 7.28
C GLU A 470 12.10 -3.65 7.72
N GLU A 471 13.26 -3.82 7.05
CA GLU A 471 14.45 -2.96 7.24
C GLU A 471 14.21 -1.50 6.81
N LEU A 472 13.45 -1.26 5.73
CA LEU A 472 13.09 0.09 5.31
C LEU A 472 12.07 0.75 6.25
N GLU A 473 11.08 0.01 6.75
CA GLU A 473 10.11 0.52 7.73
C GLU A 473 10.79 0.89 9.05
N THR A 474 11.68 0.02 9.57
CA THR A 474 12.47 0.33 10.77
C THR A 474 13.38 1.54 10.57
N SER A 475 14.09 1.65 9.44
CA SER A 475 14.91 2.83 9.14
C SER A 475 14.08 4.12 9.01
N ASN A 476 12.85 4.03 8.49
CA ASN A 476 11.93 5.17 8.37
C ASN A 476 11.42 5.62 9.76
N GLU A 477 11.15 4.67 10.66
CA GLU A 477 10.75 4.95 12.03
C GLU A 477 11.91 5.56 12.84
N GLU A 478 13.15 5.09 12.66
CA GLU A 478 14.35 5.71 13.23
C GLU A 478 14.55 7.15 12.71
N LEU A 479 14.37 7.39 11.41
CA LEU A 479 14.46 8.74 10.81
C LEU A 479 13.38 9.68 11.35
N ARG A 480 12.15 9.19 11.57
CA ARG A 480 11.08 9.96 12.22
C ARG A 480 11.44 10.32 13.65
N SER A 481 11.88 9.33 14.44
CA SER A 481 12.32 9.57 15.82
C SER A 481 13.46 10.60 15.90
N ALA A 482 14.44 10.52 15.00
CA ALA A 482 15.53 11.49 14.92
C ALA A 482 15.04 12.90 14.51
N ASN A 483 14.02 12.99 13.65
CA ASN A 483 13.42 14.28 13.29
C ASN A 483 12.61 14.89 14.44
N ASP A 484 11.83 14.08 15.17
CA ASP A 484 11.08 14.52 16.35
C ASP A 484 12.03 15.01 17.47
N GLU A 485 13.17 14.32 17.69
CA GLU A 485 14.22 14.79 18.59
C GLU A 485 14.86 16.11 18.14
N LEU A 486 15.09 16.27 16.83
CA LEU A 486 15.62 17.53 16.26
C LEU A 486 14.63 18.69 16.39
N GLU A 487 13.34 18.46 16.18
CA GLU A 487 12.30 19.47 16.39
C GLU A 487 12.22 19.88 17.86
N ALA A 488 12.21 18.92 18.79
CA ALA A 488 12.23 19.19 20.23
C ALA A 488 13.47 19.98 20.67
N ALA A 489 14.66 19.66 20.14
CA ALA A 489 15.89 20.40 20.41
C ALA A 489 15.86 21.83 19.82
N ASN A 490 15.26 22.01 18.64
CA ASN A 490 15.10 23.31 17.99
C ASN A 490 14.13 24.22 18.78
N ASP A 491 13.03 23.67 19.29
CA ASP A 491 12.08 24.42 20.10
C ASP A 491 12.63 24.80 21.48
N GLU A 492 13.42 23.96 22.15
CA GLU A 492 14.13 24.37 23.38
C GLU A 492 15.20 25.43 23.09
N LEU A 493 15.93 25.35 21.96
CA LEU A 493 16.85 26.40 21.54
C LEU A 493 16.14 27.74 21.27
N ARG A 494 14.97 27.72 20.63
CA ARG A 494 14.12 28.91 20.45
C ARG A 494 13.70 29.50 21.80
N ARG A 495 13.21 28.66 22.71
CA ARG A 495 12.78 29.08 24.05
C ARG A 495 13.94 29.67 24.86
N GLN A 496 15.15 29.11 24.75
CA GLN A 496 16.36 29.69 25.35
C GLN A 496 16.75 31.04 24.72
N SER A 497 16.60 31.18 23.40
CA SER A 497 16.82 32.45 22.69
C SER A 497 15.84 33.53 23.16
N GLU A 498 14.55 33.20 23.29
CA GLU A 498 13.53 34.11 23.83
C GLU A 498 13.85 34.58 25.25
N VAL A 499 14.20 33.66 26.16
CA VAL A 499 14.60 33.99 27.53
C VAL A 499 15.86 34.87 27.55
N ALA A 500 16.84 34.60 26.68
CA ALA A 500 18.05 35.43 26.57
C ALA A 500 17.75 36.84 26.04
N ILE A 501 16.81 36.97 25.09
CA ILE A 501 16.33 38.26 24.56
C ILE A 501 15.59 39.05 25.65
N GLU A 502 14.70 38.39 26.41
CA GLU A 502 13.98 39.01 27.53
C GLU A 502 14.94 39.50 28.61
N PHE A 503 15.90 38.67 29.03
CA PHE A 503 16.93 39.04 30.00
C PHE A 503 17.79 40.22 29.51
N ARG A 504 18.19 40.23 28.24
CA ARG A 504 18.92 41.34 27.63
C ARG A 504 18.10 42.63 27.67
N HIS A 505 16.82 42.59 27.30
CA HIS A 505 15.94 43.75 27.38
C HIS A 505 15.71 44.24 28.81
N HIS A 506 15.64 43.33 29.79
CA HIS A 506 15.57 43.69 31.20
C HIS A 506 16.85 44.43 31.67
N ALA A 507 18.03 43.91 31.32
CA ALA A 507 19.31 44.54 31.64
C ALA A 507 19.46 45.92 30.97
N GLU A 508 19.07 46.05 29.69
CA GLU A 508 19.03 47.33 28.96
C GLU A 508 18.07 48.34 29.62
N ALA A 509 16.89 47.88 30.06
CA ALA A 509 15.91 48.73 30.75
C ALA A 509 16.45 49.27 32.08
N VAL A 510 17.07 48.40 32.89
CA VAL A 510 17.73 48.78 34.15
C VAL A 510 18.81 49.83 33.89
N LEU A 511 19.73 49.59 32.95
CA LEU A 511 20.80 50.55 32.60
C LEU A 511 20.27 51.88 32.03
N ARG A 512 19.11 51.87 31.36
CA ARG A 512 18.43 53.08 30.84
C ARG A 512 17.70 53.89 31.91
N SER A 513 17.34 53.27 33.04
CA SER A 513 16.65 53.92 34.17
C SER A 513 17.60 54.52 35.22
N MET A 514 18.92 54.28 35.11
CA MET A 514 19.90 54.84 36.03
C MET A 514 20.21 56.30 35.70
N ASP A 515 20.09 57.19 36.70
CA ASP A 515 20.54 58.60 36.64
C ASP A 515 22.06 58.76 36.79
N LEU A 516 22.82 57.70 36.47
CA LEU A 516 24.28 57.63 36.50
C LEU A 516 24.80 57.17 35.15
N GLY A 517 25.94 57.70 34.74
CA GLY A 517 26.68 57.20 33.57
C GLY A 517 27.26 55.84 33.89
N VAL A 518 26.94 54.83 33.09
CA VAL A 518 27.53 53.48 33.22
C VAL A 518 28.17 53.13 31.90
N VAL A 519 29.48 52.86 31.96
CA VAL A 519 30.28 52.40 30.83
C VAL A 519 30.96 51.10 31.23
N VAL A 520 30.74 50.04 30.45
CA VAL A 520 31.43 48.76 30.64
C VAL A 520 32.53 48.66 29.59
N LEU A 521 33.75 48.40 30.03
CA LEU A 521 34.94 48.23 29.22
C LEU A 521 35.45 46.79 29.33
N ASP A 522 36.10 46.28 28.29
CA ASP A 522 36.87 45.03 28.37
C ASP A 522 38.35 45.25 28.74
N ARG A 523 39.15 44.18 28.64
CA ARG A 523 40.59 44.20 28.94
C ARG A 523 41.40 45.15 28.04
N ASP A 524 40.94 45.37 26.81
CA ASP A 524 41.59 46.26 25.84
C ASP A 524 41.03 47.69 25.93
N LEU A 525 40.26 47.99 26.99
CA LEU A 525 39.58 49.26 27.25
C LEU A 525 38.61 49.67 26.13
N ARG A 526 38.09 48.70 25.37
CA ARG A 526 37.03 48.94 24.38
C ARG A 526 35.67 48.95 25.07
N VAL A 527 34.80 49.86 24.63
CA VAL A 527 33.46 50.04 25.18
C VAL A 527 32.58 48.86 24.78
N ARG A 528 32.10 48.08 25.76
CA ARG A 528 31.07 47.04 25.59
C ARG A 528 29.66 47.51 25.93
N SER A 529 29.52 48.56 26.74
CA SER A 529 28.22 49.15 27.06
C SER A 529 28.35 50.64 27.30
N TRP A 530 27.37 51.40 26.82
CA TRP A 530 27.29 52.86 26.90
C TRP A 530 25.83 53.24 27.19
N ASN A 531 25.51 53.59 28.44
CA ASN A 531 24.12 53.81 28.82
C ASN A 531 23.57 55.19 28.41
N ARG A 532 22.25 55.35 28.49
CA ARG A 532 21.52 56.55 28.06
C ARG A 532 21.96 57.84 28.77
N TRP A 533 22.49 57.74 29.99
CA TRP A 533 23.06 58.90 30.68
C TRP A 533 24.32 59.38 29.96
N CYS A 534 25.22 58.48 29.56
CA CYS A 534 26.45 58.82 28.82
C CYS A 534 26.13 59.48 27.47
N GLU A 535 25.12 59.00 26.75
CA GLU A 535 24.63 59.65 25.52
C GLU A 535 24.15 61.09 25.77
N ASN A 536 23.40 61.30 26.87
CA ASN A 536 22.85 62.60 27.22
C ASN A 536 23.87 63.58 27.79
N ALA A 537 24.90 63.09 28.49
CA ALA A 537 25.96 63.89 29.06
C ALA A 537 26.98 64.30 27.98
N TRP A 538 27.43 63.33 27.17
CA TRP A 538 28.57 63.49 26.27
C TRP A 538 28.21 63.69 24.79
N GLY A 539 26.99 63.35 24.38
CA GLY A 539 26.48 63.60 23.02
C GLY A 539 26.79 62.52 21.99
N LEU A 540 27.53 61.47 22.35
CA LEU A 540 27.85 60.31 21.52
C LEU A 540 26.84 59.18 21.75
N ARG A 541 26.28 58.58 20.69
CA ARG A 541 25.30 57.48 20.83
C ARG A 541 25.98 56.16 21.18
N ALA A 542 25.24 55.22 21.77
CA ALA A 542 25.75 53.90 22.08
C ALA A 542 26.27 53.15 20.83
N GLU A 543 25.58 53.29 19.69
CA GLU A 543 25.99 52.72 18.38
C GLU A 543 27.32 53.27 17.85
N GLU A 544 27.71 54.48 18.27
CA GLU A 544 28.96 55.14 17.86
C GLU A 544 30.09 54.93 18.89
N ALA A 545 29.73 54.62 20.15
CA ALA A 545 30.67 54.43 21.24
C ALA A 545 31.09 52.96 21.42
N VAL A 546 30.18 52.00 21.24
CA VAL A 546 30.43 50.58 21.48
C VAL A 546 31.38 50.01 20.42
N GLY A 547 32.41 49.29 20.87
CA GLY A 547 33.50 48.74 20.07
C GLY A 547 34.73 49.66 20.03
N GLU A 548 34.57 50.97 20.20
CA GLU A 548 35.68 51.93 20.19
C GLU A 548 36.51 51.91 21.48
N GLU A 549 37.77 52.34 21.38
CA GLU A 549 38.67 52.45 22.52
C GLU A 549 38.30 53.67 23.37
N PHE A 550 37.93 53.44 24.64
CA PHE A 550 37.39 54.48 25.54
C PHE A 550 38.31 55.70 25.70
N LEU A 551 39.63 55.49 25.65
CA LEU A 551 40.62 56.55 25.77
C LEU A 551 40.75 57.44 24.52
N LEU A 552 40.24 57.00 23.37
CA LEU A 552 40.26 57.73 22.10
C LEU A 552 38.96 58.48 21.80
N LEU A 553 37.92 58.33 22.63
CA LEU A 553 36.64 59.02 22.45
C LEU A 553 36.80 60.53 22.60
N ASP A 554 36.42 61.28 21.56
CA ASP A 554 36.37 62.75 21.58
C ASP A 554 35.09 63.23 22.30
N ILE A 555 35.13 63.17 23.62
CA ILE A 555 34.05 63.60 24.51
C ILE A 555 34.56 64.66 25.49
N GLY A 556 33.66 65.54 25.96
CA GLY A 556 34.00 66.60 26.91
C GLY A 556 34.41 66.12 28.32
N PHE A 557 34.46 64.80 28.56
CA PHE A 557 34.99 64.17 29.77
C PHE A 557 36.47 63.81 29.58
N PRO A 558 37.38 64.16 30.52
CA PRO A 558 38.83 63.98 30.33
C PRO A 558 39.29 62.52 30.54
N VAL A 559 38.89 61.61 29.65
CA VAL A 559 39.14 60.15 29.69
C VAL A 559 40.60 59.78 29.95
N GLN A 560 41.54 60.52 29.37
CA GLN A 560 42.98 60.29 29.52
C GLN A 560 43.48 60.38 30.98
N ARG A 561 42.78 61.12 31.86
CA ARG A 561 43.13 61.19 33.29
C ARG A 561 42.83 59.88 34.04
N LEU A 562 41.91 59.06 33.54
CA LEU A 562 41.56 57.77 34.16
C LEU A 562 42.50 56.62 33.73
N ARG A 563 43.39 56.82 32.74
CA ARG A 563 44.21 55.75 32.17
C ARG A 563 45.01 54.94 33.21
N ALA A 564 45.63 55.63 34.18
CA ALA A 564 46.38 54.97 35.25
C ALA A 564 45.49 54.16 36.20
N ASP A 565 44.25 54.61 36.43
CA ASP A 565 43.30 53.96 37.33
C ASP A 565 42.68 52.72 36.66
N LEU A 566 42.32 52.83 35.38
CA LEU A 566 41.82 51.72 34.56
C LEU A 566 42.84 50.57 34.50
N HIS A 567 44.12 50.86 34.23
CA HIS A 567 45.16 49.82 34.20
C HIS A 567 45.42 49.18 35.57
N ARG A 568 45.40 49.95 36.67
CA ARG A 568 45.54 49.40 38.04
C ARG A 568 44.40 48.44 38.39
N ILE A 569 43.17 48.80 38.03
CA ILE A 569 42.00 47.94 38.24
C ILE A 569 42.10 46.64 37.46
N LEU A 570 42.55 46.67 36.20
CA LEU A 570 42.82 45.47 35.40
C LEU A 570 43.95 44.61 35.99
N ALA A 571 44.92 45.22 36.67
CA ALA A 571 45.98 44.54 37.43
C ALA A 571 45.51 43.97 38.79
N ALA A 572 44.22 44.04 39.10
CA ALA A 572 43.59 43.62 40.35
C ALA A 572 44.04 44.41 41.60
N GLU A 573 44.52 45.65 41.43
CA GLU A 573 44.77 46.58 42.54
C GLU A 573 43.49 47.31 42.96
N THR A 574 43.31 47.56 44.27
CA THR A 574 42.16 48.33 44.78
C THR A 574 42.28 49.83 44.43
N PRO A 575 41.19 50.47 43.98
CA PRO A 575 41.19 51.92 43.74
C PRO A 575 41.27 52.67 45.07
N GLN A 576 42.18 53.64 45.16
CA GLN A 576 42.37 54.44 46.38
C GLN A 576 41.38 55.60 46.54
N THR A 577 40.83 56.12 45.44
CA THR A 577 39.88 57.24 45.43
C THR A 577 38.97 57.17 44.20
N ALA A 578 37.81 57.81 44.27
CA ALA A 578 36.96 58.10 43.12
C ALA A 578 37.26 59.52 42.62
N PRO A 579 38.02 59.71 41.52
CA PRO A 579 38.42 61.04 41.08
C PRO A 579 37.20 61.89 40.68
N GLU A 580 37.16 63.12 41.21
CA GLU A 580 36.24 64.16 40.74
C GLU A 580 36.94 65.00 39.66
N LEU A 581 36.37 64.99 38.46
CA LEU A 581 36.94 65.58 37.27
C LEU A 581 36.03 66.69 36.74
N GLU A 582 36.62 67.82 36.39
CA GLU A 582 35.89 68.85 35.64
C GLU A 582 35.80 68.42 34.17
N ALA A 583 34.58 68.45 33.66
CA ALA A 583 34.20 68.03 32.32
C ALA A 583 33.25 69.05 31.70
N VAL A 584 33.02 68.93 30.39
CA VAL A 584 32.09 69.76 29.63
C VAL A 584 30.99 68.86 29.08
N ASP A 585 29.73 69.15 29.40
CA ASP A 585 28.60 68.41 28.83
C ASP A 585 28.36 68.78 27.35
N ARG A 586 27.54 68.01 26.64
CA ARG A 586 27.17 68.27 25.24
C ARG A 586 26.49 69.63 24.98
N ARG A 587 26.15 70.40 26.02
CA ARG A 587 25.58 71.75 25.95
C ARG A 587 26.63 72.83 26.25
N GLY A 588 27.90 72.46 26.39
CA GLY A 588 29.00 73.38 26.71
C GLY A 588 29.05 73.80 28.19
N ARG A 589 28.25 73.19 29.07
CA ARG A 589 28.24 73.53 30.50
C ARG A 589 29.38 72.81 31.20
N ARG A 590 30.12 73.54 32.05
CA ARG A 590 31.09 72.92 32.97
C ARG A 590 30.35 72.15 34.07
N VAL A 591 30.62 70.85 34.14
CA VAL A 591 30.11 69.93 35.14
C VAL A 591 31.27 69.30 35.91
N ARG A 592 31.06 68.92 37.16
CA ARG A 592 32.00 68.14 37.96
C ARG A 592 31.46 66.73 38.08
N VAL A 593 32.19 65.76 37.53
CA VAL A 593 31.78 64.36 37.48
C VAL A 593 32.69 63.53 38.36
N ARG A 594 32.10 62.79 39.30
CA ARG A 594 32.78 61.80 40.11
C ARG A 594 32.80 60.48 39.35
N ALA A 595 34.00 59.97 39.05
CA ALA A 595 34.21 58.69 38.40
C ALA A 595 34.56 57.61 39.44
N ARG A 596 33.77 56.53 39.50
CA ARG A 596 34.08 55.32 40.26
C ARG A 596 34.46 54.21 39.29
N ILE A 597 35.59 53.58 39.51
CA ILE A 597 36.12 52.53 38.63
C ILE A 597 36.11 51.22 39.42
N LEU A 598 35.45 50.20 38.86
CA LEU A 598 35.20 48.91 39.51
C LEU A 598 35.65 47.76 38.58
N PRO A 599 36.25 46.67 39.10
CA PRO A 599 36.60 45.52 38.27
C PRO A 599 35.33 44.76 37.83
N LEU A 600 35.26 44.39 36.54
CA LEU A 600 34.27 43.42 36.07
C LEU A 600 34.82 42.00 36.29
N LEU A 601 34.15 41.22 37.13
CA LEU A 601 34.55 39.87 37.52
C LEU A 601 33.56 38.83 36.98
N ARG A 602 34.07 37.74 36.40
CA ARG A 602 33.31 36.59 35.95
C ARG A 602 33.99 35.31 36.43
N GLU A 603 33.43 34.69 37.48
CA GLU A 603 33.81 33.40 38.10
C GLU A 603 35.27 33.25 38.61
N ALA A 604 36.22 34.06 38.16
CA ALA A 604 37.65 34.00 38.49
C ALA A 604 38.14 35.23 39.26
N ARG A 605 39.34 35.13 39.85
CA ARG A 605 40.01 36.21 40.61
C ARG A 605 40.58 37.36 39.76
N ALA A 606 40.67 37.20 38.44
CA ALA A 606 41.23 38.22 37.56
C ALA A 606 40.12 39.00 36.84
N PRO A 607 40.20 40.35 36.74
CA PRO A 607 39.23 41.15 36.01
C PRO A 607 39.12 40.76 34.53
N GLU A 608 37.90 40.59 34.02
CA GLU A 608 37.59 40.45 32.58
C GLU A 608 37.46 41.82 31.90
N GLY A 609 37.29 42.89 32.70
CA GLY A 609 37.10 44.24 32.22
C GLY A 609 36.93 45.22 33.37
N VAL A 610 36.34 46.38 33.07
CA VAL A 610 36.16 47.49 34.00
C VAL A 610 34.76 48.07 33.86
N VAL A 611 34.10 48.36 34.98
CA VAL A 611 32.87 49.15 35.02
C VAL A 611 33.21 50.54 35.54
N LEU A 612 33.00 51.55 34.69
CA LEU A 612 33.11 52.96 35.03
C LEU A 612 31.71 53.52 35.32
N VAL A 613 31.52 54.03 36.54
CA VAL A 613 30.30 54.73 36.96
C VAL A 613 30.60 56.22 37.12
N MET A 614 29.82 57.07 36.45
CA MET A 614 29.95 58.53 36.43
C MET A 614 28.73 59.18 37.08
N GLU A 615 28.97 60.05 38.05
CA GLU A 615 27.97 60.77 38.83
C GLU A 615 28.17 62.28 38.63
N ASP A 616 27.15 63.03 38.19
CA ASP A 616 27.23 64.51 38.15
C ASP A 616 27.04 65.04 39.59
N VAL A 617 28.11 65.60 40.14
CA VAL A 617 28.15 66.15 41.51
C VAL A 617 28.21 67.68 41.51
N THR A 618 27.89 68.33 40.37
CA THR A 618 28.02 69.78 40.19
C THR A 618 27.21 70.58 41.21
N GLU A 619 25.96 70.19 41.49
CA GLU A 619 25.12 70.91 42.47
C GLU A 619 25.55 70.63 43.90
N ALA A 620 25.90 69.38 44.23
CA ALA A 620 26.41 69.00 45.55
C ALA A 620 27.69 69.78 45.90
N ALA A 621 28.65 69.85 44.98
CA ALA A 621 29.90 70.59 45.17
C ALA A 621 29.66 72.11 45.32
N ARG A 622 28.73 72.70 44.54
CA ARG A 622 28.36 74.12 44.67
C ARG A 622 27.71 74.42 46.02
N ASN A 623 26.81 73.56 46.48
CA ASN A 623 26.16 73.73 47.78
C ASN A 623 27.16 73.60 48.93
N GLU A 624 28.09 72.65 48.85
CA GLU A 624 29.15 72.50 49.86
C GLU A 624 30.08 73.73 49.91
N ASP A 625 30.54 74.22 48.76
CA ASP A 625 31.36 75.43 48.69
C ASP A 625 30.61 76.68 49.20
N HIS A 626 29.29 76.76 48.96
CA HIS A 626 28.44 77.83 49.50
C HIS A 626 28.29 77.77 51.03
N LEU A 627 28.05 76.58 51.59
CA LEU A 627 27.97 76.38 53.05
C LEU A 627 29.31 76.69 53.75
N ARG A 628 30.44 76.26 53.18
CA ARG A 628 31.79 76.63 53.66
C ARG A 628 32.06 78.14 53.61
N HIS A 629 31.44 78.86 52.67
CA HIS A 629 31.55 80.32 52.60
C HIS A 629 30.74 80.98 53.73
N LEU A 630 29.46 80.59 53.92
CA LEU A 630 28.60 81.13 54.98
C LEU A 630 29.17 80.90 56.39
N GLY A 631 29.65 79.68 56.69
CA GLY A 631 30.27 79.38 57.98
C GLY A 631 31.51 80.24 58.28
N ARG A 632 32.29 80.59 57.25
CA ARG A 632 33.46 81.49 57.38
C ARG A 632 33.06 82.93 57.70
N VAL A 633 31.97 83.42 57.10
CA VAL A 633 31.45 84.77 57.33
C VAL A 633 30.94 84.91 58.77
N ILE A 634 30.11 83.96 59.24
CA ILE A 634 29.56 83.99 60.61
C ILE A 634 30.69 83.88 61.65
N GLY A 635 31.67 83.01 61.40
CA GLY A 635 32.83 82.81 62.28
C GLY A 635 33.71 84.05 62.48
N GLN A 636 33.70 85.01 61.55
CA GLN A 636 34.51 86.24 61.60
C GLN A 636 33.73 87.50 62.07
N SER A 637 32.47 87.36 62.48
CA SER A 637 31.65 88.49 62.96
C SER A 637 32.15 89.04 64.30
N LEU A 638 32.08 90.38 64.46
CA LEU A 638 32.42 91.10 65.70
C LEU A 638 31.29 91.06 66.76
N ASN A 639 30.06 90.76 66.34
CA ASN A 639 28.96 90.49 67.27
C ASN A 639 29.14 89.10 67.85
N GLU A 640 28.77 88.94 69.12
CA GLU A 640 28.89 87.67 69.82
C GLU A 640 27.68 86.80 69.43
N VAL A 641 27.93 85.64 68.84
CA VAL A 641 26.88 84.73 68.38
C VAL A 641 27.05 83.41 69.11
N TYR A 642 26.02 83.04 69.88
CA TYR A 642 25.97 81.81 70.64
C TYR A 642 24.88 80.90 70.09
N PHE A 643 25.18 79.61 70.03
CA PHE A 643 24.23 78.54 69.81
C PHE A 643 24.10 77.85 71.17
N LEU A 644 22.87 77.78 71.68
CA LEU A 644 22.57 77.20 72.99
C LEU A 644 21.62 76.01 72.82
N ASP A 645 21.77 75.04 73.71
CA ASP A 645 20.83 73.93 73.86
C ASP A 645 19.51 74.43 74.51
N PRO A 646 18.32 74.15 73.94
CA PRO A 646 17.05 74.69 74.42
C PRO A 646 16.65 74.29 75.85
N GLU A 647 17.09 73.13 76.35
CA GLU A 647 16.68 72.59 77.65
C GLU A 647 17.65 72.97 78.78
N THR A 648 18.94 72.95 78.48
CA THR A 648 20.04 73.17 79.43
C THR A 648 20.54 74.62 79.44
N LEU A 649 20.34 75.37 78.34
CA LEU A 649 20.92 76.69 78.08
C LEU A 649 22.46 76.71 78.03
N CYS A 650 23.08 75.54 77.90
CA CYS A 650 24.53 75.40 77.69
C CYS A 650 24.92 75.71 76.24
N PHE A 651 26.12 76.25 76.04
CA PHE A 651 26.64 76.54 74.71
C PHE A 651 26.88 75.26 73.90
N THR A 652 26.38 75.18 72.67
CA THR A 652 26.70 74.11 71.71
C THR A 652 27.77 74.57 70.72
N LEU A 653 27.73 75.83 70.30
CA LEU A 653 28.73 76.49 69.46
C LEU A 653 28.77 77.98 69.79
N VAL A 654 29.93 78.62 69.65
CA VAL A 654 30.06 80.09 69.66
C VAL A 654 30.90 80.52 68.46
N ASN A 655 30.69 81.73 67.97
CA ASN A 655 31.60 82.31 66.97
C ASN A 655 32.92 82.77 67.61
N ARG A 656 33.95 83.00 66.80
CA ARG A 656 35.28 83.36 67.30
C ARG A 656 35.27 84.71 68.05
N GLY A 657 34.44 85.67 67.61
CA GLY A 657 34.29 86.96 68.29
C GLY A 657 33.78 86.84 69.73
N ALA A 658 32.95 85.83 70.02
CA ALA A 658 32.52 85.49 71.38
C ALA A 658 33.65 84.89 72.23
N GLU A 659 34.42 83.92 71.70
CA GLU A 659 35.57 83.35 72.43
C GLU A 659 36.59 84.43 72.82
N GLU A 660 36.90 85.34 71.88
CA GLU A 660 37.86 86.43 72.07
C GLU A 660 37.36 87.51 73.07
N LYS A 661 36.04 87.80 73.12
CA LYS A 661 35.45 88.77 74.06
C LYS A 661 35.20 88.20 75.46
N LEU A 662 34.63 87.00 75.55
CA LEU A 662 34.36 86.32 76.82
C LEU A 662 35.64 85.82 77.48
N GLY A 663 36.70 85.54 76.71
CA GLY A 663 37.97 85.04 77.21
C GLY A 663 37.96 83.57 77.62
N TYR A 664 36.94 82.81 77.18
CA TYR A 664 36.78 81.38 77.41
C TYR A 664 36.85 80.61 76.08
N PRO A 665 37.54 79.46 76.00
CA PRO A 665 37.48 78.59 74.84
C PRO A 665 36.13 77.85 74.77
N LEU A 666 35.65 77.53 73.57
CA LEU A 666 34.39 76.80 73.34
C LEU A 666 34.28 75.49 74.14
N ALA A 667 35.40 74.80 74.40
CA ALA A 667 35.42 73.57 75.19
C ALA A 667 35.06 73.78 76.68
N GLU A 668 35.28 74.98 77.21
CA GLU A 668 34.88 75.39 78.56
C GLU A 668 33.46 75.94 78.55
N LEU A 669 33.14 76.85 77.62
CA LEU A 669 31.78 77.40 77.44
C LEU A 669 30.73 76.29 77.28
N ARG A 670 31.04 75.21 76.56
CA ARG A 670 30.16 74.03 76.41
C ARG A 670 29.69 73.36 77.72
N ARG A 671 30.36 73.64 78.84
CA ARG A 671 30.04 73.08 80.17
C ARG A 671 29.29 74.05 81.07
N MET A 672 29.02 75.26 80.60
CA MET A 672 28.44 76.36 81.37
C MET A 672 27.11 76.76 80.73
N PRO A 673 26.02 76.95 81.48
CA PRO A 673 24.84 77.64 80.98
C PRO A 673 25.14 79.13 80.78
N ILE A 674 24.47 79.80 79.84
CA ILE A 674 24.63 81.25 79.60
C ILE A 674 24.43 82.10 80.87
N THR A 675 23.65 81.61 81.84
CA THR A 675 23.41 82.25 83.14
C THR A 675 24.67 82.46 83.96
N ASP A 676 25.70 81.63 83.81
CA ASP A 676 26.95 81.76 84.58
C ASP A 676 27.76 83.00 84.17
N LEU A 677 27.53 83.49 82.95
CA LEU A 677 28.08 84.74 82.45
C LEU A 677 27.25 85.97 82.86
N MET A 678 26.07 85.79 83.46
CA MET A 678 25.11 86.86 83.77
C MET A 678 25.07 87.18 85.28
N PRO A 679 25.98 88.03 85.81
CA PRO A 679 26.02 88.36 87.23
C PRO A 679 24.69 88.88 87.78
N GLY A 680 24.21 88.27 88.86
CA GLY A 680 22.99 88.67 89.57
C GLY A 680 21.68 88.13 88.97
N VAL A 681 21.71 87.45 87.81
CA VAL A 681 20.52 86.86 87.19
C VAL A 681 20.34 85.40 87.63
N ARG A 682 19.15 85.04 88.11
CA ARG A 682 18.84 83.67 88.52
C ARG A 682 18.48 82.78 87.32
N PRO A 683 18.88 81.50 87.27
CA PRO A 683 18.57 80.62 86.14
C PRO A 683 17.07 80.48 85.82
N GLU A 684 16.20 80.52 86.84
CA GLU A 684 14.75 80.46 86.65
C GLU A 684 14.21 81.69 85.90
N ALA A 685 14.85 82.85 86.05
CA ALA A 685 14.43 84.07 85.35
C ALA A 685 14.74 83.99 83.85
N VAL A 686 15.90 83.44 83.47
CA VAL A 686 16.24 83.24 82.05
C VAL A 686 15.37 82.15 81.43
N ARG A 687 15.12 81.04 82.14
CA ARG A 687 14.15 80.01 81.68
C ARG A 687 12.75 80.59 81.47
N ALA A 688 12.27 81.47 82.36
CA ALA A 688 10.97 82.14 82.20
C ALA A 688 10.93 83.12 81.02
N LEU A 689 12.03 83.81 80.71
CA LEU A 689 12.15 84.65 79.51
C LEU A 689 12.19 83.83 78.21
N VAL A 690 12.75 82.62 78.25
CA VAL A 690 12.90 81.73 77.08
C VAL A 690 11.67 80.86 76.84
N ALA A 691 10.84 80.57 77.85
CA ALA A 691 9.65 79.72 77.69
C ALA A 691 8.67 80.15 76.56
N PRO A 692 8.41 81.46 76.32
CA PRO A 692 7.60 81.91 75.17
C PRO A 692 8.23 81.62 73.79
N LEU A 693 9.55 81.42 73.70
CA LEU A 693 10.23 80.98 72.47
C LEU A 693 10.09 79.47 72.24
N LEU A 694 10.22 78.69 73.32
CA LEU A 694 10.13 77.23 73.25
C LEU A 694 8.71 76.74 72.94
N THR A 695 7.70 77.49 73.40
CA THR A 695 6.28 77.26 73.10
C THR A 695 5.82 77.84 71.76
N GLY A 696 6.64 78.67 71.11
CA GLY A 696 6.30 79.35 69.85
C GLY A 696 5.35 80.55 69.99
N GLU A 697 5.02 80.96 71.23
CA GLU A 697 4.20 82.17 71.49
C GLU A 697 4.88 83.46 71.01
N ARG A 698 6.21 83.49 70.99
CA ARG A 698 7.03 84.58 70.46
C ARG A 698 8.09 84.04 69.50
N ARG A 699 8.44 84.86 68.50
CA ARG A 699 9.50 84.54 67.52
C ARG A 699 10.89 84.96 67.99
N GLU A 700 10.98 86.01 68.79
CA GLU A 700 12.21 86.48 69.42
C GLU A 700 11.93 87.06 70.81
N VAL A 701 12.94 87.01 71.67
CA VAL A 701 12.94 87.67 72.99
C VAL A 701 14.25 88.43 73.11
N VAL A 702 14.12 89.75 73.25
CA VAL A 702 15.24 90.68 73.47
C VAL A 702 15.21 91.14 74.92
N PHE A 703 16.36 91.11 75.59
CA PHE A 703 16.53 91.64 76.93
C PHE A 703 17.94 92.21 77.14
N GLU A 704 18.04 93.23 78.00
CA GLU A 704 19.32 93.77 78.44
C GLU A 704 19.78 93.08 79.74
N THR A 705 21.06 92.75 79.81
CA THR A 705 21.72 92.21 81.00
C THR A 705 23.11 92.84 81.16
N VAL A 706 23.81 92.51 82.24
CA VAL A 706 25.27 92.59 82.28
C VAL A 706 25.82 91.20 81.96
N LEU A 707 26.91 91.14 81.20
CA LEU A 707 27.72 89.94 81.01
C LEU A 707 29.10 90.12 81.65
N ARG A 708 29.69 89.02 82.14
CA ARG A 708 31.02 88.97 82.74
C ARG A 708 31.94 88.03 81.98
N ALA A 709 33.04 88.57 81.47
CA ALA A 709 34.12 87.81 80.86
C ALA A 709 35.02 87.11 81.90
N ALA A 710 35.79 86.10 81.48
CA ALA A 710 36.77 85.37 82.29
C ALA A 710 37.79 86.27 83.01
N THR A 711 38.09 87.43 82.42
CA THR A 711 38.99 88.46 82.97
C THR A 711 38.39 89.25 84.15
N GLY A 712 37.12 88.99 84.51
CA GLY A 712 36.38 89.75 85.50
C GLY A 712 35.78 91.06 84.98
N ARG A 713 35.98 91.40 83.69
CA ARG A 713 35.35 92.55 83.05
C ARG A 713 33.84 92.32 82.91
N GLU A 714 33.05 93.20 83.49
CA GLU A 714 31.61 93.27 83.31
C GLU A 714 31.24 94.34 82.26
N TYR A 715 30.28 94.04 81.38
CA TYR A 715 29.79 94.96 80.34
C TYR A 715 28.28 94.80 80.10
N PRO A 716 27.54 95.89 79.81
CA PRO A 716 26.11 95.82 79.51
C PRO A 716 25.89 95.25 78.10
N ALA A 717 25.08 94.20 78.00
CA ALA A 717 24.81 93.49 76.76
C ALA A 717 23.31 93.40 76.46
N GLU A 718 22.93 93.66 75.21
CA GLU A 718 21.60 93.36 74.68
C GLU A 718 21.65 91.98 74.03
N ILE A 719 20.84 91.04 74.53
CA ILE A 719 20.76 89.67 74.05
C ILE A 719 19.44 89.49 73.31
N CYS A 720 19.51 89.17 72.01
CA CYS A 720 18.38 88.70 71.23
C CYS A 720 18.43 87.17 71.12
N LEU A 721 17.40 86.49 71.63
CA LEU A 721 17.22 85.05 71.52
C LEU A 721 16.13 84.69 70.50
N GLN A 722 16.43 83.72 69.65
CA GLN A 722 15.51 83.11 68.69
C GLN A 722 15.61 81.58 68.78
N HIS A 723 14.48 80.88 68.64
CA HIS A 723 14.43 79.41 68.67
C HIS A 723 14.30 78.87 67.25
N ILE A 724 15.32 78.14 66.78
CA ILE A 724 15.35 77.52 65.46
C ILE A 724 14.89 76.07 65.62
N VAL A 725 13.61 75.85 65.34
CA VAL A 725 12.91 74.57 65.54
C VAL A 725 13.17 73.59 64.39
N ASP A 726 13.51 74.10 63.20
CA ASP A 726 13.69 73.29 61.98
C ASP A 726 15.08 72.61 61.91
N GLU A 727 16.00 72.93 62.82
CA GLU A 727 17.31 72.29 62.96
C GLU A 727 17.20 71.04 63.84
N GLN A 728 18.01 70.00 63.60
CA GLN A 728 18.02 68.77 64.41
C GLN A 728 19.42 68.47 64.98
N PRO A 729 19.64 68.58 66.31
CA PRO A 729 18.68 69.01 67.35
C PRO A 729 18.32 70.50 67.24
N PRO A 730 17.15 70.92 67.77
CA PRO A 730 16.75 72.32 67.77
C PRO A 730 17.71 73.16 68.62
N ILE A 731 17.89 74.43 68.24
CA ILE A 731 18.87 75.33 68.86
C ILE A 731 18.23 76.67 69.25
N LEU A 732 18.72 77.25 70.35
CA LEU A 732 18.51 78.65 70.67
C LEU A 732 19.69 79.47 70.13
N LEU A 733 19.43 80.30 69.13
CA LEU A 733 20.39 81.27 68.62
C LEU A 733 20.34 82.54 69.48
N ALA A 734 21.47 82.91 70.08
CA ALA A 734 21.68 84.17 70.76
C ALA A 734 22.57 85.08 69.93
N ILE A 735 22.11 86.30 69.64
CA ILE A 735 22.95 87.37 69.10
C ILE A 735 23.09 88.43 70.19
N VAL A 736 24.34 88.70 70.58
CA VAL A 736 24.68 89.54 71.71
C VAL A 736 25.48 90.76 71.26
N HIS A 737 24.99 91.93 71.67
CA HIS A 737 25.56 93.24 71.36
C HIS A 737 26.07 93.90 72.64
N ASP A 738 27.35 94.26 72.67
CA ASP A 738 27.91 95.13 73.72
C ASP A 738 27.32 96.55 73.54
N THR A 739 26.60 97.02 74.56
CA THR A 739 25.92 98.33 74.55
C THR A 739 26.70 99.42 75.29
N SER A 740 27.95 99.15 75.70
CA SER A 740 28.80 100.09 76.45
C SER A 740 28.87 101.48 75.80
N GLU A 741 29.13 101.55 74.50
CA GLU A 741 29.21 102.82 73.75
C GLU A 741 27.84 103.51 73.62
N ARG A 742 26.77 102.73 73.46
CA ARG A 742 25.40 103.24 73.30
C ARG A 742 24.88 103.90 74.58
N ARG A 743 25.23 103.35 75.74
CA ARG A 743 24.86 103.91 77.06
C ARG A 743 25.66 105.17 77.43
N CYS A 744 26.89 105.33 76.92
CA CYS A 744 27.65 106.58 77.08
C CYS A 744 26.96 107.79 76.42
N LEU A 745 26.26 107.60 75.30
CA LEU A 745 25.53 108.68 74.62
C LEU A 745 24.26 109.12 75.37
N THR A 746 23.56 108.20 76.04
CA THR A 746 22.34 108.51 76.80
C THR A 746 22.59 109.20 78.16
N ALA A 747 23.84 109.25 78.63
CA ALA A 747 24.20 109.88 79.91
C ALA A 747 24.50 111.39 79.81
N VAL A 748 24.32 112.00 78.63
CA VAL A 748 24.66 113.41 78.33
C VAL A 748 23.42 114.23 77.91
N GLY A 749 22.22 113.78 78.31
CA GLY A 749 20.93 114.44 78.04
C GLY A 749 20.25 114.92 79.32
#